data_AF-A0A7M3X2A6-F1
#
_entry.id   AF-A0A7M3X2A6-F1
#
_cell.length_a   1.000
_cell.length_b   1.000
_cell.length_c   1.000
_cell.angle_alpha   90.00
_cell.angle_beta   90.00
_cell.angle_gamma   90.00
#
_symmetry.space_group_name_H-M   'P 1'
#
loop_
_entity.id
_entity.type
_entity.pdbx_description
1 polymer ?
#
loop_
_entity_poly.entity_id
_entity_poly.type
_entity_poly.pdbx_seq_one_letter_code
_entity_poly.pdbx_strand_id
1 'polypeptide(L)'
;MRSSTVPWLDAQAQLDLGLFQTDRLVRRGRHHLRHLLNAGRHVVVFDSTAEEGGGPSAPLAEWLTEVRRNRSWEGMRTPPSFLPSSLYEGDAEARPFAWTVREEGHGSWLTPVMYSTVEDSEGLRSVRHGFSGRDRRQQLGLDLHAHRTGRHALNHPNVLLDAFEGTIQADRRRRQPLAKWTEEHQSFAWENREHLASVDAVTLRPTRAALKVNGMAAATFPHLGHREDKSISLSVDPRPLPPYGVTDFGLSHRFGALGAAIERPVWSPSRLEAWLKCPRQAWIKQTLNADDDEGTTTEDIDVRTRGQVVHEIEAAILQGHGVPLGLEVSSDPLPLHAGPMGEGRAGWDAILDFLQTEVHWLGRYNAVSVHRTKDLIDATPEMWAAHQEGELELEPRGRLARLLEADLALRHAAPVAVEWSPRTEKERSVHLDTVPDDDSAGFRLYGLVDRVDVLVLPDHQRKVLEEQGVLGEASFDTPYPLHGERRSAQRLVIIRDLKTVQGPNSKVAGLRHMRCLFEDLQLALYARAWERLHPNDRVVGVGGSEVGEFTTHYVELDSDLVSISEDLEAGELTDVFRLHFPAETQTGVATSPFRRWMAERLAVAQRVVNTAGEGYVNPTPGAHCSFCTIAHSCAVSEFTGGDF
;
A
#
# COMPACT_ATOMS: atom_id res chain seq x y z
N MET A 1 18.73 -50.33 0.07
CA MET A 1 19.10 -51.14 1.25
C MET A 1 20.54 -51.60 1.08
N ARG A 2 21.47 -51.22 1.98
CA ARG A 2 22.82 -51.80 1.97
C ARG A 2 22.70 -53.25 2.44
N SER A 3 23.31 -54.18 1.72
CA SER A 3 23.43 -55.58 2.15
C SER A 3 24.21 -55.64 3.48
N SER A 4 23.79 -56.51 4.40
CA SER A 4 24.48 -56.69 5.69
C SER A 4 25.92 -57.13 5.45
N THR A 5 26.88 -56.42 6.04
CA THR A 5 28.29 -56.80 6.03
C THR A 5 28.49 -58.08 6.85
N VAL A 6 28.91 -59.15 6.19
CA VAL A 6 29.31 -60.39 6.86
C VAL A 6 30.67 -60.15 7.53
N PRO A 7 30.82 -60.36 8.84
CA PRO A 7 32.10 -60.19 9.52
C PRO A 7 33.17 -61.05 8.84
N TRP A 8 34.38 -60.52 8.65
CA TRP A 8 35.54 -61.18 8.01
C TRP A 8 35.47 -61.37 6.47
N LEU A 9 34.44 -60.84 5.81
CA LEU A 9 34.33 -60.80 4.35
C LEU A 9 34.38 -59.34 3.86
N ASP A 10 35.54 -58.70 4.00
CA ASP A 10 35.74 -57.32 3.56
C ASP A 10 35.79 -57.20 2.02
N ALA A 11 35.78 -55.98 1.49
CA ALA A 11 35.74 -55.74 0.05
C ALA A 11 36.92 -56.39 -0.70
N GLN A 12 38.08 -56.51 -0.04
CA GLN A 12 39.27 -57.16 -0.59
C GLN A 12 39.08 -58.68 -0.67
N ALA A 13 38.64 -59.31 0.42
CA ALA A 13 38.32 -60.74 0.45
C ALA A 13 37.20 -61.12 -0.52
N GLN A 14 36.19 -60.26 -0.69
CA GLN A 14 35.12 -60.48 -1.68
C GLN A 14 35.62 -60.38 -3.13
N LEU A 15 36.62 -59.53 -3.41
CA LEU A 15 37.27 -59.42 -4.71
C LEU A 15 38.12 -60.66 -5.01
N ASP A 16 38.93 -61.10 -4.04
CA ASP A 16 39.81 -62.28 -4.18
C ASP A 16 39.01 -63.59 -4.34
N LEU A 17 37.82 -63.68 -3.74
CA LEU A 17 36.88 -64.81 -3.89
C LEU A 17 36.01 -64.71 -5.16
N GLY A 18 36.17 -63.66 -5.99
CA GLY A 18 35.39 -63.44 -7.21
C GLY A 18 33.90 -63.10 -6.98
N LEU A 19 33.53 -62.77 -5.74
CA LEU A 19 32.17 -62.44 -5.31
C LEU A 19 31.83 -60.95 -5.52
N PHE A 20 32.85 -60.08 -5.54
CA PHE A 20 32.71 -58.65 -5.76
C PHE A 20 32.97 -58.27 -7.22
N GLN A 21 31.93 -58.43 -8.06
CA GLN A 21 31.99 -57.99 -9.45
C GLN A 21 31.59 -56.51 -9.57
N THR A 22 32.54 -55.61 -9.30
CA THR A 22 32.34 -54.15 -9.37
C THR A 22 31.85 -53.69 -10.75
N ASP A 23 32.12 -54.48 -11.79
CA ASP A 23 31.73 -54.19 -13.17
C ASP A 23 30.43 -54.88 -13.63
N ARG A 24 29.74 -55.66 -12.77
CA ARG A 24 28.55 -56.42 -13.17
C ARG A 24 27.42 -55.54 -13.68
N LEU A 25 27.20 -54.38 -13.06
CA LEU A 25 26.18 -53.42 -13.49
C LEU A 25 26.54 -52.81 -14.85
N VAL A 26 27.81 -52.48 -15.08
CA VAL A 26 28.29 -51.96 -16.37
C VAL A 26 28.21 -53.04 -17.46
N ARG A 27 28.58 -54.29 -17.16
CA ARG A 27 28.43 -55.43 -18.09
C ARG A 27 26.97 -55.68 -18.46
N ARG A 28 26.04 -55.61 -17.49
CA ARG A 28 24.60 -55.66 -17.74
C ARG A 28 24.16 -54.49 -18.62
N GLY A 29 24.61 -53.28 -18.32
CA GLY A 29 24.36 -52.08 -19.13
C GLY A 29 24.82 -52.24 -20.58
N ARG A 30 26.04 -52.74 -20.82
CA ARG A 30 26.54 -53.05 -22.18
C ARG A 30 25.69 -54.09 -22.89
N HIS A 31 25.29 -55.13 -22.17
CA HIS A 31 24.45 -56.19 -22.73
C HIS A 31 23.07 -55.66 -23.13
N HIS A 32 22.40 -54.90 -22.26
CA HIS A 32 21.12 -54.27 -22.56
C HIS A 32 21.23 -53.25 -23.70
N LEU A 33 22.28 -52.41 -23.71
CA LEU A 33 22.52 -51.46 -24.81
C LEU A 33 22.68 -52.19 -26.14
N ARG A 34 23.47 -53.27 -26.19
CA ARG A 34 23.60 -54.10 -27.40
C ARG A 34 22.28 -54.68 -27.84
N HIS A 35 21.44 -55.17 -26.91
CA HIS A 35 20.10 -55.62 -27.26
C HIS A 35 19.26 -54.48 -27.87
N LEU A 36 19.23 -53.30 -27.26
CA LEU A 36 18.49 -52.14 -27.76
C LEU A 36 18.97 -51.71 -29.15
N LEU A 37 20.29 -51.63 -29.37
CA LEU A 37 20.88 -51.28 -30.66
C LEU A 37 20.53 -52.28 -31.77
N ASN A 38 20.22 -53.54 -31.42
CA ASN A 38 19.85 -54.60 -32.37
C ASN A 38 18.34 -54.92 -32.37
N ALA A 39 17.53 -54.22 -31.55
CA ALA A 39 16.11 -54.57 -31.34
C ALA A 39 15.17 -54.04 -32.43
N GLY A 40 15.60 -53.05 -33.21
CA GLY A 40 14.74 -52.35 -34.17
C GLY A 40 15.40 -52.14 -35.53
N ARG A 41 14.56 -51.93 -36.55
CA ARG A 41 15.01 -51.53 -37.89
C ARG A 41 15.69 -50.15 -37.88
N HIS A 42 15.26 -49.28 -36.97
CA HIS A 42 15.84 -47.96 -36.73
C HIS A 42 15.99 -47.76 -35.23
N VAL A 43 17.13 -47.21 -34.80
CA VAL A 43 17.40 -46.86 -33.40
C VAL A 43 17.76 -45.40 -33.36
N VAL A 44 17.00 -44.62 -32.58
CA VAL A 44 17.24 -43.20 -32.36
C VAL A 44 17.95 -43.06 -31.02
N VAL A 45 19.16 -42.50 -31.05
CA VAL A 45 19.97 -42.25 -29.86
C VAL A 45 19.95 -40.76 -29.56
N PHE A 46 19.50 -40.40 -28.37
CA PHE A 46 19.59 -39.03 -27.87
C PHE A 46 20.94 -38.88 -27.16
N ASP A 47 21.84 -38.14 -27.79
CA ASP A 47 23.13 -37.78 -27.23
C ASP A 47 23.02 -36.45 -26.47
N SER A 48 23.03 -36.53 -25.14
CA SER A 48 22.96 -35.41 -24.22
C SER A 48 24.34 -34.88 -23.80
N THR A 49 25.43 -35.31 -24.46
CA THR A 49 26.81 -34.88 -24.11
C THR A 49 27.02 -33.36 -24.14
N ALA A 50 26.17 -32.63 -24.87
CA ALA A 50 26.19 -31.16 -24.92
C ALA A 50 25.51 -30.47 -23.72
N GLU A 51 24.79 -31.21 -22.86
CA GLU A 51 24.10 -30.67 -21.68
C GLU A 51 25.04 -30.73 -20.46
N GLU A 52 25.21 -29.59 -19.78
CA GLU A 52 26.07 -29.49 -18.60
C GLU A 52 25.51 -30.36 -17.46
N GLY A 53 26.30 -31.35 -17.01
CA GLY A 53 25.86 -32.32 -16.00
C GLY A 53 25.00 -33.49 -16.52
N GLY A 54 24.67 -33.52 -17.82
CA GLY A 54 23.77 -34.49 -18.45
C GLY A 54 24.45 -35.55 -19.32
N GLY A 55 25.70 -35.94 -19.05
CA GLY A 55 26.46 -36.85 -19.92
C GLY A 55 25.83 -38.25 -20.12
N PRO A 56 26.14 -38.93 -21.23
CA PRO A 56 25.60 -40.26 -21.50
C PRO A 56 26.06 -41.27 -20.46
N SER A 57 25.22 -42.28 -20.18
CA SER A 57 25.62 -43.41 -19.32
C SER A 57 26.91 -44.07 -19.83
N ALA A 58 27.74 -44.61 -18.93
CA ALA A 58 29.05 -45.18 -19.30
C ALA A 58 28.99 -46.20 -20.48
N PRO A 59 28.04 -47.15 -20.55
CA PRO A 59 27.94 -48.04 -21.72
C PRO A 59 27.65 -47.31 -23.04
N LEU A 60 26.83 -46.25 -23.00
CA LEU A 60 26.51 -45.44 -24.18
C LEU A 60 27.72 -44.60 -24.60
N ALA A 61 28.42 -43.99 -23.64
CA ALA A 61 29.64 -43.23 -23.89
C ALA A 61 30.74 -44.10 -24.53
N GLU A 62 30.94 -45.32 -24.02
CA GLU A 62 31.87 -46.31 -24.57
C GLU A 62 31.50 -46.67 -26.01
N TRP A 63 30.22 -46.94 -26.27
CA TRP A 63 29.73 -47.26 -27.63
C TRP A 63 29.92 -46.07 -28.59
N LEU A 64 29.59 -44.85 -28.17
CA LEU A 64 29.82 -43.63 -28.97
C LEU A 64 31.31 -43.45 -29.30
N THR A 65 32.19 -43.73 -28.35
CA THR A 65 33.65 -43.69 -28.57
C THR A 65 34.10 -44.76 -29.56
N GLU A 66 33.56 -45.97 -29.47
CA GLU A 66 33.85 -47.05 -30.41
C GLU A 66 33.39 -46.71 -31.84
N VAL A 67 32.17 -46.16 -31.97
CA VAL A 67 31.59 -45.67 -33.24
C VAL A 67 32.42 -44.54 -33.86
N ARG A 68 32.97 -43.64 -33.03
CA ARG A 68 33.90 -42.59 -33.49
C ARG A 68 35.23 -43.21 -33.95
N ARG A 69 35.80 -44.14 -33.17
CA ARG A 69 37.08 -44.79 -33.47
C ARG A 69 37.04 -45.59 -34.77
N ASN A 70 35.94 -46.29 -35.04
CA ASN A 70 35.78 -47.12 -36.24
C ASN A 70 35.24 -46.36 -37.47
N ARG A 71 35.12 -45.02 -37.38
CA ARG A 71 34.59 -44.12 -38.42
C ARG A 71 33.14 -44.38 -38.84
N SER A 72 32.39 -45.23 -38.13
CA SER A 72 30.96 -45.46 -38.40
C SER A 72 30.10 -44.25 -38.05
N TRP A 73 30.64 -43.34 -37.22
CA TRP A 73 30.06 -42.03 -36.89
C TRP A 73 29.65 -41.24 -38.14
N GLU A 74 30.49 -41.25 -39.18
CA GLU A 74 30.25 -40.44 -40.38
C GLU A 74 29.06 -40.93 -41.22
N GLY A 75 28.74 -42.24 -41.15
CA GLY A 75 27.58 -42.81 -41.81
C GLY A 75 26.25 -42.46 -41.13
N MET A 76 26.29 -42.06 -39.85
CA MET A 76 25.11 -41.66 -39.07
C MET A 76 24.64 -40.23 -39.38
N ARG A 77 25.39 -39.47 -40.20
CA ARG A 77 25.04 -38.11 -40.62
C ARG A 77 23.93 -38.07 -41.68
N THR A 78 23.70 -39.18 -42.37
CA THR A 78 22.63 -39.22 -43.39
C THR A 78 21.27 -39.01 -42.73
N PRO A 79 20.36 -38.26 -43.36
CA PRO A 79 19.04 -38.06 -42.79
C PRO A 79 18.34 -39.43 -42.64
N PRO A 80 17.67 -39.67 -41.51
CA PRO A 80 16.97 -40.94 -41.29
C PRO A 80 15.97 -41.22 -42.41
N SER A 81 16.01 -42.43 -42.97
CA SER A 81 15.14 -42.84 -44.09
C SER A 81 13.63 -42.78 -43.80
N PHE A 82 13.23 -42.70 -42.53
CA PHE A 82 11.84 -42.51 -42.12
C PHE A 82 11.41 -41.04 -42.05
N LEU A 83 12.35 -40.09 -42.14
CA LEU A 83 12.04 -38.66 -42.19
C LEU A 83 11.90 -38.21 -43.65
N PRO A 84 10.76 -37.65 -44.07
CA PRO A 84 10.62 -37.11 -45.41
C PRO A 84 11.49 -35.87 -45.59
N SER A 85 12.11 -35.74 -46.78
CA SER A 85 13.04 -34.65 -47.11
C SER A 85 12.42 -33.27 -46.95
N SER A 86 11.10 -33.12 -47.16
CA SER A 86 10.37 -31.86 -46.97
C SER A 86 10.48 -31.26 -45.55
N LEU A 87 10.89 -32.03 -44.54
CA LEU A 87 11.05 -31.54 -43.17
C LEU A 87 12.43 -30.90 -42.91
N TYR A 88 13.39 -31.05 -43.82
CA TYR A 88 14.77 -30.59 -43.64
C TYR A 88 15.46 -30.09 -44.92
N GLU A 89 14.87 -30.29 -46.10
CA GLU A 89 15.34 -29.89 -47.42
C GLU A 89 14.22 -29.16 -48.20
N GLY A 90 14.62 -28.33 -49.18
CA GLY A 90 13.73 -27.54 -50.02
C GLY A 90 13.35 -26.17 -49.47
N ASP A 91 12.48 -25.46 -50.21
CA ASP A 91 12.05 -24.08 -49.94
C ASP A 91 10.79 -23.99 -49.06
N ALA A 92 10.46 -25.08 -48.35
CA ALA A 92 9.31 -25.10 -47.45
C ALA A 92 9.48 -24.06 -46.33
N GLU A 93 8.42 -23.26 -46.11
CA GLU A 93 8.40 -22.08 -45.23
C GLU A 93 8.96 -22.34 -43.83
N ALA A 94 8.53 -23.39 -43.13
CA ALA A 94 8.94 -23.69 -41.75
C ALA A 94 9.42 -25.14 -41.61
N ARG A 95 10.67 -25.36 -41.17
CA ARG A 95 11.28 -26.69 -41.09
C ARG A 95 11.58 -27.10 -39.64
N PRO A 96 11.01 -28.22 -39.15
CA PRO A 96 11.23 -28.68 -37.78
C PRO A 96 12.62 -29.30 -37.54
N PHE A 97 13.43 -29.46 -38.59
CA PHE A 97 14.81 -29.92 -38.48
C PHE A 97 15.74 -29.02 -39.27
N ALA A 98 16.93 -28.77 -38.72
CA ALA A 98 17.98 -28.00 -39.35
C ALA A 98 19.31 -28.75 -39.30
N TRP A 99 20.17 -28.52 -40.29
CA TRP A 99 21.53 -29.03 -40.30
C TRP A 99 22.43 -28.13 -39.47
N THR A 100 22.91 -28.63 -38.33
CA THR A 100 23.72 -27.87 -37.36
C THR A 100 25.11 -28.47 -37.24
N VAL A 101 26.15 -27.64 -37.32
CA VAL A 101 27.53 -28.04 -37.03
C VAL A 101 27.71 -28.07 -35.51
N ARG A 102 27.98 -29.25 -34.94
CA ARG A 102 28.15 -29.42 -33.49
C ARG A 102 29.59 -29.21 -33.02
N GLU A 103 30.56 -29.63 -33.85
CA GLU A 103 32.01 -29.49 -33.60
C GLU A 103 32.70 -29.13 -34.91
N GLU A 104 33.67 -28.22 -34.86
CA GLU A 104 34.41 -27.76 -36.04
C GLU A 104 35.16 -28.93 -36.70
N GLY A 105 34.97 -29.12 -38.01
CA GLY A 105 35.57 -30.23 -38.76
C GLY A 105 34.78 -31.54 -38.79
N HIS A 106 33.66 -31.66 -38.05
CA HIS A 106 32.86 -32.91 -37.97
C HIS A 106 31.57 -32.92 -38.84
N GLY A 107 31.37 -31.87 -39.63
CA GLY A 107 30.20 -31.73 -40.51
C GLY A 107 28.89 -31.43 -39.78
N SER A 108 27.80 -31.30 -40.53
CA SER A 108 26.49 -30.92 -40.02
C SER A 108 25.63 -32.14 -39.66
N TRP A 109 24.82 -31.99 -38.61
CA TRP A 109 23.91 -33.01 -38.09
C TRP A 109 22.47 -32.51 -38.13
N LEU A 110 21.56 -33.38 -38.56
CA LEU A 110 20.15 -33.06 -38.56
C LEU A 110 19.66 -32.96 -37.10
N THR A 111 19.28 -31.75 -36.69
CA THR A 111 18.91 -31.42 -35.32
C THR A 111 17.49 -30.89 -35.28
N PRO A 112 16.61 -31.42 -34.41
CA PRO A 112 15.27 -30.87 -34.24
C PRO A 112 15.35 -29.46 -33.68
N VAL A 113 14.58 -28.55 -34.26
CA VAL A 113 14.47 -27.16 -33.78
C VAL A 113 13.07 -26.93 -33.23
N MET A 114 13.00 -26.28 -32.07
CA MET A 114 11.71 -25.94 -31.45
C MET A 114 11.03 -24.76 -32.16
N TYR A 115 11.83 -23.89 -32.77
CA TYR A 115 11.37 -22.72 -33.50
C TYR A 115 12.16 -22.56 -34.79
N SER A 116 11.49 -22.13 -35.85
CA SER A 116 12.11 -21.62 -37.08
C SER A 116 11.58 -20.23 -37.39
N THR A 117 12.41 -19.40 -38.02
CA THR A 117 11.96 -18.11 -38.56
C THR A 117 11.66 -18.28 -40.04
N VAL A 118 10.51 -17.78 -40.46
CA VAL A 118 9.99 -17.86 -41.82
C VAL A 118 9.75 -16.45 -42.32
N GLU A 119 10.10 -16.15 -43.56
CA GLU A 119 9.65 -14.91 -44.21
C GLU A 119 8.40 -15.22 -45.03
N ASP A 120 7.30 -14.54 -44.72
CA ASP A 120 6.06 -14.61 -45.48
C ASP A 120 5.64 -13.21 -45.97
N SER A 121 4.47 -13.11 -46.60
CA SER A 121 3.95 -11.83 -47.13
C SER A 121 3.76 -10.73 -46.08
N GLU A 122 3.74 -11.09 -44.79
CA GLU A 122 3.61 -10.16 -43.65
C GLU A 122 4.96 -9.95 -42.92
N GLY A 123 6.07 -10.43 -43.52
CA GLY A 123 7.43 -10.30 -42.99
C GLY A 123 7.90 -11.53 -42.22
N LEU A 124 8.82 -11.33 -41.27
CA LEU A 124 9.40 -12.41 -40.47
C LEU A 124 8.39 -12.95 -39.44
N ARG A 125 8.16 -14.27 -39.46
CA ARG A 125 7.29 -15.01 -38.56
C ARG A 125 8.09 -16.07 -37.79
N SER A 126 7.93 -16.11 -36.47
CA SER A 126 8.42 -17.23 -35.66
C SER A 126 7.41 -18.38 -35.68
N VAL A 127 7.84 -19.56 -36.10
CA VAL A 127 7.04 -20.79 -36.15
C VAL A 127 7.58 -21.78 -35.15
N ARG A 128 6.78 -22.12 -34.15
CA ARG A 128 6.98 -23.19 -33.19
C ARG A 128 6.60 -24.52 -33.82
N HIS A 129 7.51 -25.48 -33.73
CA HIS A 129 7.29 -26.84 -34.17
C HIS A 129 6.73 -27.71 -33.04
N GLY A 130 5.92 -28.68 -33.41
CA GLY A 130 5.29 -29.63 -32.50
C GLY A 130 3.83 -29.87 -32.86
N PHE A 131 3.29 -30.98 -32.36
CA PHE A 131 1.92 -31.42 -32.65
C PHE A 131 1.01 -31.33 -31.42
N SER A 132 1.55 -31.01 -30.25
CA SER A 132 0.79 -30.99 -29.00
C SER A 132 -0.15 -29.77 -28.92
N GLY A 133 -1.19 -29.87 -28.07
CA GLY A 133 -2.05 -28.73 -27.78
C GLY A 133 -1.29 -27.57 -27.09
N ARG A 134 -0.17 -27.84 -26.42
CA ARG A 134 0.72 -26.80 -25.87
C ARG A 134 1.40 -26.03 -27.00
N ASP A 135 1.93 -26.73 -28.00
CA ASP A 135 2.65 -26.09 -29.11
C ASP A 135 1.73 -25.18 -29.93
N ARG A 136 0.50 -25.65 -30.21
CA ARG A 136 -0.52 -24.84 -30.89
C ARG A 136 -0.87 -23.56 -30.13
N ARG A 137 -1.02 -23.65 -28.80
CA ARG A 137 -1.30 -22.48 -27.94
C ARG A 137 -0.13 -21.50 -27.92
N GLN A 138 1.11 -22.00 -27.86
CA GLN A 138 2.30 -21.15 -27.90
C GLN A 138 2.47 -20.50 -29.27
N GLN A 139 2.21 -21.21 -30.38
CA GLN A 139 2.20 -20.60 -31.71
C GLN A 139 1.15 -19.50 -31.81
N LEU A 140 -0.08 -19.75 -31.31
CA LEU A 140 -1.14 -18.74 -31.29
C LEU A 140 -0.71 -17.50 -30.51
N GLY A 141 -0.05 -17.66 -29.36
CA GLY A 141 0.51 -16.55 -28.60
C GLY A 141 1.57 -15.76 -29.36
N LEU A 142 2.48 -16.43 -30.07
CA LEU A 142 3.49 -15.79 -30.93
C LEU A 142 2.84 -15.00 -32.08
N ASP A 143 1.86 -15.60 -32.75
CA ASP A 143 1.13 -14.95 -33.84
C ASP A 143 0.41 -13.68 -33.32
N LEU A 144 -0.27 -13.77 -32.17
CA LEU A 144 -0.96 -12.63 -31.55
C LEU A 144 0.00 -11.51 -31.13
N HIS A 145 1.16 -11.85 -30.56
CA HIS A 145 2.17 -10.86 -30.16
C HIS A 145 2.77 -10.13 -31.38
N ALA A 146 2.88 -10.84 -32.50
CA ALA A 146 3.29 -10.26 -33.78
C ALA A 146 2.14 -9.56 -34.54
N HIS A 147 0.97 -9.38 -33.92
CA HIS A 147 -0.24 -8.81 -34.52
C HIS A 147 -0.76 -9.55 -35.76
N ARG A 148 -0.51 -10.86 -35.82
CA ARG A 148 -0.93 -11.74 -36.93
C ARG A 148 -2.19 -12.52 -36.57
N THR A 149 -2.95 -12.88 -37.60
CA THR A 149 -4.13 -13.74 -37.41
C THR A 149 -3.68 -15.16 -37.08
N GLY A 150 -3.99 -15.61 -35.87
CA GLY A 150 -3.69 -16.98 -35.45
C GLY A 150 -4.47 -18.02 -36.27
N ARG A 151 -3.83 -19.15 -36.57
CA ARG A 151 -4.47 -20.28 -37.30
C ARG A 151 -5.43 -21.10 -36.45
N HIS A 152 -5.52 -20.81 -35.16
CA HIS A 152 -6.34 -21.54 -34.18
C HIS A 152 -7.29 -20.60 -33.47
N ALA A 153 -8.48 -21.10 -33.14
CA ALA A 153 -9.43 -20.35 -32.33
C ALA A 153 -8.89 -20.10 -30.92
N LEU A 154 -9.17 -18.92 -30.38
CA LEU A 154 -8.88 -18.60 -29.00
C LEU A 154 -9.83 -19.37 -28.09
N ASN A 155 -9.29 -19.97 -27.03
CA ASN A 155 -10.11 -20.63 -26.03
C ASN A 155 -11.10 -19.65 -25.36
N HIS A 156 -10.66 -18.40 -25.17
CA HIS A 156 -11.48 -17.35 -24.58
C HIS A 156 -11.07 -15.98 -25.14
N PRO A 157 -11.71 -15.48 -26.22
CA PRO A 157 -11.32 -14.23 -26.88
C PRO A 157 -11.22 -13.03 -25.92
N ASN A 158 -12.12 -12.94 -24.94
CA ASN A 158 -12.15 -11.83 -23.99
C ASN A 158 -10.94 -11.78 -23.04
N VAL A 159 -10.18 -12.88 -22.88
CA VAL A 159 -8.96 -12.90 -22.04
C VAL A 159 -7.83 -12.11 -22.71
N LEU A 160 -7.90 -11.88 -24.02
CA LEU A 160 -6.94 -10.98 -24.68
C LEU A 160 -7.04 -9.56 -24.14
N LEU A 161 -8.23 -9.09 -23.76
CA LEU A 161 -8.40 -7.76 -23.19
C LEU A 161 -7.63 -7.58 -21.88
N ASP A 162 -7.58 -8.63 -21.06
CA ASP A 162 -6.86 -8.64 -19.78
C ASP A 162 -5.34 -8.46 -20.01
N ALA A 163 -4.80 -9.09 -21.07
CA ALA A 163 -3.39 -8.94 -21.45
C ALA A 163 -3.02 -7.51 -21.90
N PHE A 164 -3.99 -6.74 -22.41
CA PHE A 164 -3.80 -5.36 -22.82
C PHE A 164 -4.16 -4.32 -21.76
N GLU A 165 -4.63 -4.73 -20.58
CA GLU A 165 -5.03 -3.79 -19.53
C GLU A 165 -3.93 -2.77 -19.22
N GLY A 166 -2.70 -3.25 -18.97
CA GLY A 166 -1.57 -2.38 -18.64
C GLY A 166 -1.29 -1.35 -19.73
N THR A 167 -1.28 -1.77 -20.99
CA THR A 167 -1.07 -0.86 -22.14
C THR A 167 -2.19 0.16 -22.27
N ILE A 168 -3.46 -0.26 -22.10
CA ILE A 168 -4.63 0.63 -22.19
C ILE A 168 -4.61 1.65 -21.05
N GLN A 169 -4.32 1.21 -19.82
CA GLN A 169 -4.26 2.08 -18.65
C GLN A 169 -3.10 3.08 -18.74
N ALA A 170 -1.93 2.64 -19.19
CA ALA A 170 -0.79 3.51 -19.45
C ALA A 170 -1.12 4.56 -20.51
N ASP A 171 -1.79 4.15 -21.60
CA ASP A 171 -2.20 5.08 -22.65
C ASP A 171 -3.21 6.12 -22.15
N ARG A 172 -4.21 5.72 -21.34
CA ARG A 172 -5.15 6.64 -20.68
C ARG A 172 -4.43 7.62 -19.77
N ARG A 173 -3.49 7.13 -18.94
CA ARG A 173 -2.68 7.98 -18.05
C ARG A 173 -1.86 9.00 -18.82
N ARG A 174 -1.38 8.69 -20.04
CA ARG A 174 -0.70 9.66 -20.91
C ARG A 174 -1.64 10.70 -21.50
N ARG A 175 -2.90 10.35 -21.78
CA ARG A 175 -3.91 11.23 -22.38
C ARG A 175 -4.74 12.04 -21.38
N GLN A 176 -4.68 11.69 -20.09
CA GLN A 176 -5.44 12.43 -19.07
C GLN A 176 -5.02 13.91 -19.03
N PRO A 177 -5.96 14.83 -18.79
CA PRO A 177 -5.63 16.24 -18.61
C PRO A 177 -4.80 16.44 -17.34
N LEU A 178 -3.87 17.39 -17.35
CA LEU A 178 -3.00 17.69 -16.21
C LEU A 178 -3.25 19.12 -15.71
N ALA A 179 -3.52 19.26 -14.42
CA ALA A 179 -3.73 20.56 -13.77
C ALA A 179 -2.52 21.50 -13.92
N LYS A 180 -1.32 20.92 -14.10
CA LYS A 180 -0.10 21.71 -14.31
C LYS A 180 -0.09 22.54 -15.61
N TRP A 181 -1.02 22.30 -16.52
CA TRP A 181 -1.15 23.04 -17.79
C TRP A 181 -2.23 24.13 -17.76
N THR A 182 -2.94 24.29 -16.65
CA THR A 182 -3.91 25.39 -16.46
C THR A 182 -3.22 26.74 -16.63
N GLU A 183 -3.87 27.71 -17.28
CA GLU A 183 -3.30 29.04 -17.46
C GLU A 183 -3.36 29.86 -16.17
N GLU A 184 -2.64 30.98 -16.12
CA GLU A 184 -2.64 31.89 -14.98
C GLU A 184 -4.05 32.43 -14.71
N HIS A 185 -4.45 32.47 -13.43
CA HIS A 185 -5.78 32.86 -12.96
C HIS A 185 -6.94 32.01 -13.50
N GLN A 186 -6.64 30.82 -14.02
CA GLN A 186 -7.66 29.84 -14.39
C GLN A 186 -7.71 28.68 -13.40
N SER A 187 -8.84 27.98 -13.39
CA SER A 187 -9.05 26.78 -12.58
C SER A 187 -9.15 25.55 -13.46
N PHE A 188 -8.55 24.46 -13.00
CA PHE A 188 -8.79 23.15 -13.54
C PHE A 188 -10.17 22.67 -13.06
N ALA A 189 -11.16 22.70 -13.95
CA ALA A 189 -12.56 22.49 -13.61
C ALA A 189 -12.86 21.07 -13.11
N TRP A 190 -13.86 20.91 -12.24
CA TRP A 190 -14.23 19.63 -11.60
C TRP A 190 -14.62 18.54 -12.61
N GLU A 191 -15.21 18.92 -13.74
CA GLU A 191 -15.66 18.02 -14.80
C GLU A 191 -14.51 17.18 -15.39
N ASN A 192 -13.27 17.68 -15.32
CA ASN A 192 -12.09 16.92 -15.74
C ASN A 192 -11.89 15.64 -14.92
N ARG A 193 -12.54 15.49 -13.76
CA ARG A 193 -12.53 14.28 -12.94
C ARG A 193 -12.89 13.03 -13.74
N GLU A 194 -13.84 13.11 -14.68
CA GLU A 194 -14.26 11.99 -15.53
C GLU A 194 -13.17 11.53 -16.51
N HIS A 195 -12.13 12.33 -16.70
CA HIS A 195 -11.01 12.05 -17.60
C HIS A 195 -9.73 11.66 -16.86
N LEU A 196 -9.73 11.66 -15.52
CA LEU A 196 -8.56 11.28 -14.73
C LEU A 196 -8.44 9.76 -14.65
N ALA A 197 -7.25 9.24 -14.95
CA ALA A 197 -6.86 7.87 -14.67
C ALA A 197 -6.02 7.75 -13.39
N SER A 198 -5.44 8.87 -12.95
CA SER A 198 -4.55 8.96 -11.81
C SER A 198 -4.73 10.30 -11.10
N VAL A 199 -4.55 10.30 -9.78
CA VAL A 199 -4.48 11.54 -8.99
C VAL A 199 -3.15 12.28 -9.15
N ASP A 200 -2.15 11.69 -9.80
CA ASP A 200 -0.89 12.37 -10.14
C ASP A 200 -1.10 13.55 -11.12
N ALA A 201 -2.28 13.63 -11.75
CA ALA A 201 -2.69 14.71 -12.64
C ALA A 201 -3.03 16.02 -11.90
N VAL A 202 -3.28 15.95 -10.60
CA VAL A 202 -3.77 17.05 -9.77
C VAL A 202 -2.88 17.22 -8.53
N THR A 203 -3.00 18.35 -7.83
CA THR A 203 -2.21 18.61 -6.62
C THR A 203 -3.04 18.26 -5.39
N LEU A 204 -3.09 16.97 -5.06
CA LEU A 204 -3.80 16.48 -3.87
C LEU A 204 -2.91 16.47 -2.63
N ARG A 205 -1.64 16.04 -2.78
CA ARG A 205 -0.69 16.02 -1.67
C ARG A 205 -0.18 17.44 -1.42
N PRO A 206 -0.32 17.98 -0.19
CA PRO A 206 0.08 19.35 0.11
C PRO A 206 1.58 19.57 -0.06
N THR A 207 1.90 20.72 -0.66
CA THR A 207 3.25 21.27 -0.74
C THR A 207 3.24 22.69 -0.19
N ARG A 208 4.38 23.21 0.29
CA ARG A 208 4.47 24.58 0.81
C ARG A 208 4.04 25.65 -0.20
N ALA A 209 4.22 25.38 -1.50
CA ALA A 209 3.78 26.28 -2.56
C ALA A 209 2.25 26.22 -2.71
N ALA A 210 1.68 25.02 -2.85
CA ALA A 210 0.25 24.83 -3.06
C ALA A 210 -0.60 25.32 -1.89
N LEU A 211 -0.11 25.21 -0.66
CA LEU A 211 -0.82 25.67 0.54
C LEU A 211 -1.03 27.19 0.57
N LYS A 212 -0.16 27.97 -0.09
CA LYS A 212 -0.21 29.43 -0.10
C LYS A 212 -1.08 30.02 -1.21
N VAL A 213 -1.43 29.20 -2.20
CA VAL A 213 -2.25 29.63 -3.33
C VAL A 213 -3.70 29.72 -2.87
N ASN A 214 -4.37 30.83 -3.18
CA ASN A 214 -5.77 31.03 -2.83
C ASN A 214 -6.68 30.28 -3.82
N GLY A 215 -7.03 29.03 -3.50
CA GLY A 215 -8.01 28.25 -4.26
C GLY A 215 -9.37 28.93 -4.33
N MET A 216 -9.73 29.71 -3.30
CA MET A 216 -11.00 30.44 -3.27
C MET A 216 -11.09 31.63 -4.25
N ALA A 217 -10.01 31.97 -4.93
CA ALA A 217 -10.05 32.88 -6.09
C ALA A 217 -10.69 32.24 -7.33
N ALA A 218 -10.90 30.92 -7.35
CA ALA A 218 -11.60 30.23 -8.42
C ALA A 218 -13.06 30.71 -8.58
N ALA A 219 -13.51 30.86 -9.82
CA ALA A 219 -14.89 31.26 -10.13
C ALA A 219 -15.94 30.20 -9.74
N THR A 220 -15.53 28.94 -9.58
CA THR A 220 -16.41 27.81 -9.25
C THR A 220 -15.74 26.88 -8.23
N PHE A 221 -16.56 26.34 -7.32
CA PHE A 221 -16.18 25.32 -6.36
C PHE A 221 -17.17 24.14 -6.47
N PRO A 222 -16.72 22.88 -6.44
CA PRO A 222 -15.35 22.42 -6.30
C PRO A 222 -14.50 22.61 -7.57
N HIS A 223 -13.18 22.62 -7.42
CA HIS A 223 -12.22 22.63 -8.53
C HIS A 223 -11.07 21.65 -8.29
N LEU A 224 -10.37 21.25 -9.35
CA LEU A 224 -9.21 20.35 -9.31
C LEU A 224 -7.87 21.11 -9.26
N GLY A 225 -7.92 22.42 -9.05
CA GLY A 225 -6.77 23.27 -8.73
C GLY A 225 -6.92 24.64 -9.38
N HIS A 226 -6.57 25.71 -8.68
CA HIS A 226 -6.56 27.08 -9.20
C HIS A 226 -5.11 27.55 -9.36
N ARG A 227 -4.77 28.17 -10.49
CA ARG A 227 -3.41 28.66 -10.72
C ARG A 227 -3.26 30.14 -10.40
N GLU A 228 -2.32 30.42 -9.50
CA GLU A 228 -1.78 31.77 -9.26
C GLU A 228 -0.28 31.76 -9.59
N ASP A 229 0.15 32.72 -10.39
CA ASP A 229 1.52 32.84 -10.90
C ASP A 229 2.05 31.50 -11.45
N LYS A 230 3.02 30.89 -10.75
CA LYS A 230 3.71 29.64 -11.10
C LYS A 230 3.23 28.43 -10.30
N SER A 231 2.34 28.64 -9.33
CA SER A 231 1.89 27.60 -8.39
C SER A 231 0.43 27.25 -8.66
N ILE A 232 0.02 26.07 -8.20
CA ILE A 232 -1.38 25.64 -8.27
C ILE A 232 -1.85 25.29 -6.87
N SER A 233 -3.09 25.67 -6.55
CA SER A 233 -3.72 25.36 -5.28
C SER A 233 -3.87 23.85 -5.09
N LEU A 234 -4.24 23.47 -3.86
CA LEU A 234 -4.72 22.14 -3.61
C LEU A 234 -6.02 21.89 -4.39
N SER A 235 -6.18 20.65 -4.83
CA SER A 235 -7.38 20.16 -5.50
C SER A 235 -8.41 19.71 -4.46
N VAL A 236 -9.69 19.99 -4.70
CA VAL A 236 -10.75 19.27 -3.98
C VAL A 236 -10.59 17.78 -4.31
N ASP A 237 -10.60 16.92 -3.30
CA ASP A 237 -10.24 15.51 -3.44
C ASP A 237 -11.17 14.79 -4.43
N PRO A 238 -10.69 14.35 -5.61
CA PRO A 238 -11.54 13.74 -6.64
C PRO A 238 -11.79 12.25 -6.41
N ARG A 239 -11.17 11.64 -5.39
CA ARG A 239 -11.18 10.19 -5.21
C ARG A 239 -12.51 9.67 -4.63
N PRO A 240 -12.82 8.37 -4.82
CA PRO A 240 -12.23 7.48 -5.84
C PRO A 240 -12.49 8.02 -7.25
N LEU A 241 -11.61 7.70 -8.21
CA LEU A 241 -11.82 8.10 -9.60
C LEU A 241 -12.90 7.23 -10.25
N PRO A 242 -13.74 7.79 -11.14
CA PRO A 242 -14.88 7.07 -11.70
C PRO A 242 -14.45 5.85 -12.53
N PRO A 243 -15.32 4.82 -12.62
CA PRO A 243 -15.04 3.62 -13.40
C PRO A 243 -15.05 3.93 -14.90
N TYR A 244 -14.69 2.93 -15.70
CA TYR A 244 -14.89 2.99 -17.14
C TYR A 244 -16.37 3.11 -17.50
N GLY A 245 -16.67 3.98 -18.45
CA GLY A 245 -17.95 3.94 -19.15
C GLY A 245 -18.21 2.54 -19.71
N VAL A 246 -19.48 2.14 -19.71
CA VAL A 246 -19.89 0.84 -20.27
C VAL A 246 -19.54 0.82 -21.76
N THR A 247 -18.90 -0.26 -22.20
CA THR A 247 -18.53 -0.49 -23.61
C THR A 247 -19.10 -1.82 -24.09
N ASP A 248 -19.40 -1.92 -25.38
CA ASP A 248 -19.95 -3.13 -26.00
C ASP A 248 -19.04 -4.36 -25.86
N PHE A 249 -17.73 -4.15 -25.64
CA PHE A 249 -16.73 -5.22 -25.50
C PHE A 249 -16.52 -5.69 -24.05
N GLY A 250 -17.26 -5.14 -23.08
CA GLY A 250 -17.17 -5.56 -21.67
C GLY A 250 -15.88 -5.14 -20.96
N LEU A 251 -15.18 -4.11 -21.46
CA LEU A 251 -13.94 -3.59 -20.86
C LEU A 251 -14.16 -3.12 -19.42
N SER A 252 -15.29 -2.46 -19.15
CA SER A 252 -15.62 -1.98 -17.81
C SER A 252 -15.68 -3.12 -16.80
N HIS A 253 -16.30 -4.25 -17.17
CA HIS A 253 -16.37 -5.44 -16.33
C HIS A 253 -14.97 -6.00 -16.04
N ARG A 254 -14.13 -6.13 -17.08
CA ARG A 254 -12.77 -6.65 -16.93
C ARG A 254 -11.84 -5.75 -16.12
N PHE A 255 -12.01 -4.44 -16.23
CA PHE A 255 -11.16 -3.47 -15.55
C PHE A 255 -11.70 -3.02 -14.20
N GLY A 256 -12.76 -3.64 -13.68
CA GLY A 256 -13.15 -3.51 -12.29
C GLY A 256 -14.63 -3.26 -12.01
N ALA A 257 -15.57 -3.47 -12.94
CA ALA A 257 -17.00 -3.45 -12.61
C ALA A 257 -17.50 -4.89 -12.38
N LEU A 258 -17.66 -5.30 -11.12
CA LEU A 258 -17.96 -6.69 -10.76
C LEU A 258 -19.38 -7.14 -11.09
N GLY A 259 -20.29 -6.21 -11.36
CA GLY A 259 -21.72 -6.52 -11.55
C GLY A 259 -22.42 -6.98 -10.26
N ALA A 260 -21.76 -6.87 -9.11
CA ALA A 260 -22.27 -7.21 -7.79
C ALA A 260 -21.79 -6.18 -6.76
N ALA A 261 -22.66 -5.83 -5.82
CA ALA A 261 -22.36 -4.89 -4.75
C ALA A 261 -21.34 -5.47 -3.76
N ILE A 262 -20.42 -4.63 -3.28
CA ILE A 262 -19.56 -4.96 -2.14
C ILE A 262 -20.17 -4.28 -0.91
N GLU A 263 -21.05 -5.03 -0.24
CA GLU A 263 -21.75 -4.54 0.94
C GLU A 263 -20.84 -4.57 2.16
N ARG A 264 -20.79 -3.45 2.90
CA ARG A 264 -20.14 -3.39 4.20
C ARG A 264 -20.94 -2.54 5.17
N PRO A 265 -21.38 -3.09 6.32
CA PRO A 265 -22.23 -2.38 7.25
C PRO A 265 -21.48 -1.31 8.06
N VAL A 266 -20.18 -1.51 8.30
CA VAL A 266 -19.35 -0.61 9.13
C VAL A 266 -17.99 -0.39 8.47
N TRP A 267 -17.60 0.87 8.38
CA TRP A 267 -16.35 1.34 7.80
C TRP A 267 -15.39 1.84 8.87
N SER A 268 -14.09 1.84 8.56
CA SER A 268 -13.05 2.48 9.36
C SER A 268 -12.23 3.42 8.49
N PRO A 269 -11.57 4.45 9.05
CA PRO A 269 -10.74 5.36 8.25
C PRO A 269 -9.71 4.64 7.40
N SER A 270 -8.99 3.67 7.99
CA SER A 270 -8.01 2.84 7.29
C SER A 270 -8.58 2.04 6.11
N ARG A 271 -9.84 1.59 6.20
CA ARG A 271 -10.52 0.92 5.09
C ARG A 271 -10.86 1.92 4.00
N LEU A 272 -11.51 3.02 4.36
CA LEU A 272 -11.88 4.07 3.41
C LEU A 272 -10.65 4.61 2.66
N GLU A 273 -9.55 4.85 3.35
CA GLU A 273 -8.29 5.33 2.77
C GLU A 273 -7.64 4.33 1.82
N ALA A 274 -7.73 3.03 2.10
CA ALA A 274 -7.25 2.01 1.16
C ALA A 274 -8.03 2.04 -0.15
N TRP A 275 -9.36 2.21 -0.08
CA TRP A 275 -10.21 2.36 -1.25
C TRP A 275 -9.96 3.68 -1.99
N LEU A 276 -9.72 4.78 -1.28
CA LEU A 276 -9.29 6.05 -1.91
C LEU A 276 -7.97 5.89 -2.66
N LYS A 277 -7.00 5.18 -2.06
CA LYS A 277 -5.70 4.92 -2.66
C LYS A 277 -5.85 4.13 -3.96
N CYS A 278 -6.51 2.97 -3.91
CA CYS A 278 -6.79 2.15 -5.07
C CYS A 278 -7.92 1.15 -4.77
N PRO A 279 -9.12 1.31 -5.37
CA PRO A 279 -10.25 0.39 -5.16
C PRO A 279 -9.90 -1.06 -5.46
N ARG A 280 -9.12 -1.32 -6.52
CA ARG A 280 -8.63 -2.67 -6.84
C ARG A 280 -7.81 -3.29 -5.71
N GLN A 281 -6.85 -2.54 -5.17
CA GLN A 281 -6.03 -3.03 -4.07
C GLN A 281 -6.89 -3.30 -2.84
N ALA A 282 -7.78 -2.36 -2.50
CA ALA A 282 -8.66 -2.52 -1.34
C ALA A 282 -9.60 -3.71 -1.48
N TRP A 283 -10.16 -3.96 -2.66
CA TRP A 283 -10.97 -5.14 -2.93
C TRP A 283 -10.19 -6.43 -2.73
N ILE A 284 -9.01 -6.58 -3.34
CA ILE A 284 -8.19 -7.79 -3.22
C ILE A 284 -7.79 -8.04 -1.75
N LYS A 285 -7.29 -7.02 -1.04
CA LYS A 285 -6.83 -7.20 0.35
C LYS A 285 -7.98 -7.33 1.34
N GLN A 286 -8.98 -6.46 1.27
CA GLN A 286 -9.99 -6.29 2.34
C GLN A 286 -11.29 -7.05 2.10
N THR A 287 -11.52 -7.53 0.87
CA THR A 287 -12.72 -8.28 0.49
C THR A 287 -12.37 -9.72 0.14
N LEU A 288 -11.36 -9.94 -0.71
CA LEU A 288 -10.94 -11.29 -1.10
C LEU A 288 -9.94 -11.93 -0.11
N ASN A 289 -9.25 -11.12 0.69
CA ASN A 289 -8.17 -11.57 1.59
C ASN A 289 -7.10 -12.37 0.83
N ALA A 290 -6.69 -11.84 -0.31
CA ALA A 290 -5.79 -12.49 -1.27
C ALA A 290 -4.55 -11.62 -1.55
N ASP A 291 -3.81 -11.26 -0.50
CA ASP A 291 -2.54 -10.56 -0.61
C ASP A 291 -1.33 -11.49 -0.49
N ASP A 292 -0.23 -11.07 -1.10
CA ASP A 292 1.05 -11.82 -1.14
C ASP A 292 1.86 -11.68 0.17
N ASP A 293 1.26 -11.15 1.24
CA ASP A 293 1.91 -11.00 2.56
C ASP A 293 1.99 -12.37 3.26
N GLU A 294 2.86 -13.27 2.77
CA GLU A 294 3.48 -14.26 3.67
C GLU A 294 4.27 -13.45 4.70
N GLY A 295 3.74 -13.38 5.93
CA GLY A 295 4.29 -12.64 7.05
C GLY A 295 5.75 -12.98 7.32
N THR A 296 6.63 -12.32 6.59
CA THR A 296 8.06 -12.24 6.88
C THR A 296 8.17 -11.34 8.10
N THR A 297 8.06 -11.95 9.28
CA THR A 297 8.54 -11.35 10.51
C THR A 297 10.03 -11.12 10.32
N THR A 298 10.41 -9.92 9.89
CA THR A 298 11.79 -9.47 9.90
C THR A 298 12.26 -9.55 11.35
N GLU A 299 13.44 -10.13 11.58
CA GLU A 299 14.08 -10.15 12.91
C GLU A 299 14.35 -8.72 13.44
N ASP A 300 14.27 -7.72 12.56
CA ASP A 300 14.30 -6.29 12.89
C ASP A 300 12.99 -5.80 13.50
N ILE A 301 13.10 -5.04 14.59
CA ILE A 301 11.99 -4.29 15.18
C ILE A 301 11.53 -3.26 14.16
N ASP A 302 10.38 -3.52 13.55
CA ASP A 302 9.74 -2.67 12.54
C ASP A 302 9.56 -1.22 13.04
N VAL A 303 9.66 -0.25 12.14
CA VAL A 303 9.27 1.15 12.34
C VAL A 303 7.85 1.25 12.92
N ARG A 304 6.98 0.29 12.57
CA ARG A 304 5.63 0.16 13.15
C ARG A 304 5.64 -0.02 14.67
N THR A 305 6.56 -0.82 15.20
CA THR A 305 6.69 -1.04 16.65
C THR A 305 7.07 0.25 17.37
N ARG A 306 7.92 1.09 16.77
CA ARG A 306 8.22 2.43 17.31
C ARG A 306 6.99 3.34 17.30
N GLY A 307 6.23 3.32 16.21
CA GLY A 307 4.97 4.05 16.12
C GLY A 307 4.01 3.66 17.23
N GLN A 308 3.81 2.36 17.41
CA GLN A 308 2.95 1.80 18.44
C GLN A 308 3.37 2.24 19.86
N VAL A 309 4.67 2.17 20.20
CA VAL A 309 5.15 2.62 21.52
C VAL A 309 4.83 4.08 21.79
N VAL A 310 4.88 4.97 20.79
CA VAL A 310 4.52 6.38 20.99
C VAL A 310 3.04 6.55 21.34
N HIS A 311 2.14 5.81 20.68
CA HIS A 311 0.70 5.85 21.01
C HIS A 311 0.43 5.28 22.41
N GLU A 312 1.08 4.16 22.75
CA GLU A 312 0.90 3.52 24.05
C GLU A 312 1.47 4.37 25.20
N ILE A 313 2.58 5.09 24.96
CA ILE A 313 3.12 6.07 25.91
C ILE A 313 2.18 7.26 26.09
N GLU A 314 1.64 7.83 25.01
CA GLU A 314 0.63 8.89 25.11
C GLU A 314 -0.55 8.42 25.98
N ALA A 315 -1.03 7.20 25.73
CA ALA A 315 -2.07 6.60 26.54
C ALA A 315 -1.67 6.44 28.02
N ALA A 316 -0.45 6.01 28.31
CA ALA A 316 0.04 5.88 29.68
C ALA A 316 0.11 7.23 30.42
N ILE A 317 0.59 8.28 29.75
CA ILE A 317 0.63 9.65 30.31
C ILE A 317 -0.80 10.12 30.62
N LEU A 318 -1.72 9.96 29.67
CA LEU A 318 -3.12 10.39 29.85
C LEU A 318 -3.86 9.56 30.90
N GLN A 319 -3.57 8.26 31.02
CA GLN A 319 -4.07 7.43 32.11
C GLN A 319 -3.55 7.90 33.47
N GLY A 320 -2.26 8.24 33.58
CA GLY A 320 -1.67 8.82 34.78
C GLY A 320 -2.32 10.15 35.18
N HIS A 321 -2.77 10.94 34.20
CA HIS A 321 -3.54 12.17 34.41
C HIS A 321 -4.98 11.94 34.86
N GLY A 322 -5.50 10.72 34.73
CA GLY A 322 -6.87 10.35 35.07
C GLY A 322 -7.81 10.21 33.87
N VAL A 323 -7.29 10.12 32.65
CA VAL A 323 -8.06 9.84 31.42
C VAL A 323 -7.97 8.35 31.07
N PRO A 324 -9.02 7.56 31.34
CA PRO A 324 -8.98 6.12 31.10
C PRO A 324 -8.96 5.77 29.61
N LEU A 325 -8.19 4.73 29.25
CA LEU A 325 -8.06 4.21 27.89
C LEU A 325 -9.43 3.80 27.31
N GLY A 326 -9.78 4.35 26.14
CA GLY A 326 -11.00 4.04 25.42
C GLY A 326 -12.29 4.54 26.08
N LEU A 327 -12.18 5.35 27.12
CA LEU A 327 -13.27 5.95 27.88
C LEU A 327 -13.12 7.47 27.86
N GLU A 328 -14.18 8.15 28.32
CA GLU A 328 -14.23 9.61 28.38
C GLU A 328 -14.31 10.09 29.84
N VAL A 329 -13.69 11.23 30.11
CA VAL A 329 -13.82 11.95 31.38
C VAL A 329 -14.90 13.01 31.23
N SER A 330 -15.96 12.93 32.05
CA SER A 330 -17.10 13.86 32.02
C SER A 330 -17.01 15.00 33.05
N SER A 331 -16.03 14.98 33.95
CA SER A 331 -15.81 16.02 34.98
C SER A 331 -14.98 17.20 34.44
N ASP A 332 -14.83 18.26 35.24
CA ASP A 332 -14.10 19.50 34.92
C ASP A 332 -12.78 19.22 34.18
N PRO A 333 -12.69 19.53 32.86
CA PRO A 333 -11.51 19.24 32.07
C PRO A 333 -10.30 20.00 32.59
N LEU A 334 -9.20 19.29 32.86
CA LEU A 334 -7.97 19.86 33.40
C LEU A 334 -6.81 19.66 32.40
N PRO A 335 -6.11 20.73 31.97
CA PRO A 335 -4.90 20.62 31.15
C PRO A 335 -3.81 19.81 31.84
N LEU A 336 -2.96 19.12 31.06
CA LEU A 336 -1.97 18.17 31.58
C LEU A 336 -1.02 18.83 32.60
N HIS A 337 -0.54 20.04 32.30
CA HIS A 337 0.38 20.80 33.17
C HIS A 337 -0.22 21.20 34.53
N ALA A 338 -1.55 21.25 34.64
CA ALA A 338 -2.25 21.66 35.84
C ALA A 338 -2.75 20.46 36.67
N GLY A 339 -2.58 19.23 36.18
CA GLY A 339 -2.94 18.01 36.90
C GLY A 339 -1.74 17.15 37.27
N PRO A 340 -1.99 15.88 37.69
CA PRO A 340 -0.98 15.04 38.32
C PRO A 340 0.29 14.84 37.50
N MET A 341 0.19 14.78 36.18
CA MET A 341 1.34 14.56 35.29
C MET A 341 2.23 15.79 35.11
N GLY A 342 1.74 16.98 35.45
CA GLY A 342 2.52 18.22 35.48
C GLY A 342 3.32 18.41 36.77
N GLU A 343 3.12 17.56 37.79
CA GLU A 343 3.79 17.69 39.09
C GLU A 343 5.18 17.05 39.08
N GLY A 344 6.22 17.88 39.13
CA GLY A 344 7.61 17.43 39.26
C GLY A 344 8.03 16.51 38.12
N ARG A 345 8.28 15.22 38.44
CA ARG A 345 8.70 14.19 37.48
C ARG A 345 7.60 13.18 37.14
N ALA A 346 6.38 13.34 37.65
CA ALA A 346 5.32 12.33 37.57
C ALA A 346 5.05 11.85 36.14
N GLY A 347 4.95 12.76 35.16
CA GLY A 347 4.77 12.38 33.76
C GLY A 347 5.95 11.61 33.16
N TRP A 348 7.19 11.92 33.57
CA TRP A 348 8.37 11.19 33.11
C TRP A 348 8.48 9.82 33.76
N ASP A 349 8.15 9.72 35.04
CA ASP A 349 8.16 8.45 35.78
C ASP A 349 7.10 7.50 35.21
N ALA A 350 5.91 7.99 34.84
CA ALA A 350 4.89 7.20 34.16
C ALA A 350 5.37 6.64 32.81
N ILE A 351 6.16 7.41 32.05
CA ILE A 351 6.80 6.95 30.80
C ILE A 351 7.78 5.81 31.09
N LEU A 352 8.68 6.00 32.06
CA LEU A 352 9.70 5.00 32.39
C LEU A 352 9.07 3.69 32.91
N ASP A 353 8.06 3.80 33.77
CA ASP A 353 7.29 2.67 34.31
C ASP A 353 6.61 1.86 33.19
N PHE A 354 6.00 2.55 32.22
CA PHE A 354 5.40 1.89 31.05
C PHE A 354 6.47 1.16 30.22
N LEU A 355 7.59 1.82 29.91
CA LEU A 355 8.67 1.21 29.11
C LEU A 355 9.25 -0.04 29.80
N GLN A 356 9.41 0.01 31.11
CA GLN A 356 9.88 -1.13 31.91
C GLN A 356 8.90 -2.30 31.89
N THR A 357 7.60 -2.03 31.90
CA THR A 357 6.56 -3.04 32.02
C THR A 357 6.17 -3.66 30.67
N GLU A 358 6.09 -2.86 29.60
CA GLU A 358 5.48 -3.28 28.33
C GLU A 358 6.50 -3.38 27.18
N VAL A 359 7.66 -2.72 27.26
CA VAL A 359 8.63 -2.63 26.15
C VAL A 359 9.87 -3.48 26.43
N HIS A 360 9.69 -4.80 26.54
CA HIS A 360 10.75 -5.78 26.89
C HIS A 360 11.92 -5.92 25.90
N TRP A 361 11.84 -5.27 24.74
CA TRP A 361 12.95 -5.23 23.79
C TRP A 361 13.89 -4.06 24.04
N LEU A 362 13.47 -3.04 24.80
CA LEU A 362 14.28 -1.87 25.12
C LEU A 362 15.51 -2.29 25.94
N GLY A 363 16.69 -1.74 25.60
CA GLY A 363 17.93 -2.03 26.30
C GLY A 363 18.60 -3.36 25.92
N ARG A 364 18.09 -4.09 24.92
CA ARG A 364 18.83 -5.22 24.34
C ARG A 364 20.04 -4.75 23.54
N TYR A 365 21.08 -5.58 23.50
CA TYR A 365 22.36 -5.31 22.85
C TYR A 365 22.38 -5.49 21.32
N ASN A 366 21.23 -5.72 20.67
CA ASN A 366 21.18 -5.72 19.21
C ASN A 366 21.15 -4.28 18.65
N ALA A 367 21.68 -4.06 17.45
CA ALA A 367 21.90 -2.73 16.89
C ALA A 367 20.62 -1.87 16.82
N VAL A 368 19.48 -2.49 16.47
CA VAL A 368 18.19 -1.80 16.37
C VAL A 368 17.73 -1.35 17.76
N SER A 369 17.73 -2.24 18.75
CA SER A 369 17.37 -1.91 20.12
C SER A 369 18.26 -0.82 20.71
N VAL A 370 19.59 -0.90 20.55
CA VAL A 370 20.52 0.13 21.04
C VAL A 370 20.18 1.50 20.46
N HIS A 371 19.97 1.59 19.15
CA HIS A 371 19.57 2.85 18.52
C HIS A 371 18.21 3.34 19.01
N ARG A 372 17.25 2.44 19.24
CA ARG A 372 15.89 2.80 19.69
C ARG A 372 15.87 3.25 21.16
N THR A 373 16.61 2.61 22.05
CA THR A 373 16.78 3.07 23.43
C THR A 373 17.39 4.47 23.45
N LYS A 374 18.40 4.72 22.61
CA LYS A 374 18.99 6.06 22.48
C LYS A 374 18.01 7.09 21.90
N ASP A 375 17.22 6.74 20.89
CA ASP A 375 16.22 7.63 20.27
C ASP A 375 15.07 7.98 21.23
N LEU A 376 14.51 6.98 21.93
CA LEU A 376 13.32 7.15 22.78
C LEU A 376 13.62 7.90 24.07
N ILE A 377 14.68 7.49 24.79
CA ILE A 377 14.97 7.96 26.17
C ILE A 377 16.40 8.46 26.37
N ASP A 378 17.19 8.61 25.31
CA ASP A 378 18.60 9.06 25.35
C ASP A 378 19.57 8.19 26.19
N ALA A 379 19.19 6.95 26.52
CA ALA A 379 19.96 6.04 27.36
C ALA A 379 20.76 5.00 26.55
N THR A 380 21.84 4.46 27.15
CA THR A 380 22.48 3.21 26.69
C THR A 380 21.82 2.00 27.35
N PRO A 381 22.03 0.76 26.83
CA PRO A 381 21.62 -0.47 27.52
C PRO A 381 22.02 -0.53 28.99
N GLU A 382 23.25 -0.11 29.32
CA GLU A 382 23.78 -0.12 30.69
C GLU A 382 23.05 0.88 31.58
N MET A 383 22.79 2.10 31.07
CA MET A 383 22.02 3.11 31.80
C MET A 383 20.59 2.65 32.05
N TRP A 384 19.97 1.99 31.06
CA TRP A 384 18.64 1.42 31.21
C TRP A 384 18.61 0.30 32.24
N ALA A 385 19.58 -0.62 32.23
CA ALA A 385 19.69 -1.68 33.23
C ALA A 385 19.90 -1.11 34.65
N ALA A 386 20.83 -0.16 34.81
CA ALA A 386 21.06 0.51 36.09
C ALA A 386 19.81 1.24 36.61
N HIS A 387 19.00 1.80 35.71
CA HIS A 387 17.71 2.37 36.08
C HIS A 387 16.70 1.33 36.57
N GLN A 388 16.56 0.21 35.85
CA GLN A 388 15.68 -0.90 36.24
C GLN A 388 16.09 -1.52 37.59
N GLU A 389 17.37 -1.48 37.94
CA GLU A 389 17.92 -1.94 39.22
C GLU A 389 17.84 -0.88 40.33
N GLY A 390 17.37 0.34 40.02
CA GLY A 390 17.28 1.46 40.97
C GLY A 390 18.62 2.11 41.31
N GLU A 391 19.67 1.81 40.54
CA GLU A 391 21.02 2.36 40.72
C GLU A 391 21.20 3.72 40.02
N LEU A 392 20.39 4.01 39.00
CA LEU A 392 20.46 5.24 38.21
C LEU A 392 19.07 5.89 38.05
N GLU A 393 19.02 7.19 38.32
CA GLU A 393 17.89 8.03 37.95
C GLU A 393 18.10 8.58 36.53
N LEU A 394 17.16 8.33 35.61
CA LEU A 394 17.24 8.81 34.24
C LEU A 394 16.59 10.19 34.12
N GLU A 395 17.36 11.16 33.64
CA GLU A 395 16.87 12.49 33.30
C GLU A 395 15.89 12.46 32.11
N PRO A 396 14.88 13.35 32.07
CA PRO A 396 13.94 13.44 30.96
C PRO A 396 14.64 13.90 29.69
N ARG A 397 15.03 12.93 28.85
CA ARG A 397 15.70 13.15 27.57
C ARG A 397 15.17 12.21 26.50
N GLY A 398 15.55 12.48 25.25
CA GLY A 398 15.13 11.69 24.10
C GLY A 398 13.77 12.13 23.54
N ARG A 399 13.23 11.34 22.64
CA ARG A 399 11.96 11.63 21.95
C ARG A 399 10.77 11.69 22.91
N LEU A 400 10.69 10.78 23.88
CA LEU A 400 9.53 10.67 24.76
C LEU A 400 9.48 11.81 25.79
N ALA A 401 10.63 12.29 26.26
CA ALA A 401 10.67 13.51 27.08
C ALA A 401 10.17 14.73 26.32
N ARG A 402 10.55 14.88 25.04
CA ARG A 402 10.08 15.98 24.18
C ARG A 402 8.60 15.87 23.82
N LEU A 403 8.04 14.66 23.76
CA LEU A 403 6.59 14.45 23.68
C LEU A 403 5.92 15.01 24.94
N LEU A 404 6.34 14.56 26.12
CA LEU A 404 5.81 15.05 27.40
C LEU A 404 5.93 16.58 27.55
N GLU A 405 7.07 17.16 27.22
CA GLU A 405 7.27 18.62 27.24
C GLU A 405 6.27 19.34 26.33
N ALA A 406 6.03 18.82 25.13
CA ALA A 406 5.08 19.40 24.18
C ALA A 406 3.62 19.25 24.67
N ASP A 407 3.27 18.13 25.31
CA ASP A 407 1.94 17.93 25.89
C ASP A 407 1.68 18.85 27.09
N LEU A 408 2.68 19.03 27.95
CA LEU A 408 2.63 19.98 29.06
C LEU A 408 2.53 21.44 28.58
N ALA A 409 2.98 21.75 27.37
CA ALA A 409 2.85 23.07 26.77
C ALA A 409 1.42 23.38 26.28
N LEU A 410 0.53 22.39 26.20
CA LEU A 410 -0.88 22.58 25.80
C LEU A 410 -1.72 23.15 26.95
N ARG A 411 -1.55 24.43 27.28
CA ARG A 411 -2.16 25.01 28.48
C ARG A 411 -3.65 25.30 28.40
N HIS A 412 -4.18 25.47 27.18
CA HIS A 412 -5.62 25.69 26.97
C HIS A 412 -6.33 24.46 26.42
N ALA A 413 -5.69 23.28 26.40
CA ALA A 413 -6.31 22.04 25.93
C ALA A 413 -6.25 20.97 27.03
N ALA A 414 -7.42 20.52 27.47
CA ALA A 414 -7.56 19.48 28.48
C ALA A 414 -7.93 18.14 27.83
N PRO A 415 -7.11 17.09 27.99
CA PRO A 415 -7.45 15.78 27.45
C PRO A 415 -8.67 15.21 28.17
N VAL A 416 -9.66 14.78 27.40
CA VAL A 416 -10.89 14.16 27.93
C VAL A 416 -11.07 12.73 27.45
N ALA A 417 -10.37 12.31 26.39
CA ALA A 417 -10.39 10.93 25.92
C ALA A 417 -9.09 10.58 25.18
N VAL A 418 -8.69 9.31 25.27
CA VAL A 418 -7.52 8.73 24.58
C VAL A 418 -7.87 7.36 24.03
N GLU A 419 -7.41 7.05 22.81
CA GLU A 419 -7.82 5.86 22.06
C GLU A 419 -9.36 5.70 22.04
N TRP A 420 -10.05 6.82 21.89
CA TRP A 420 -11.50 6.93 22.03
C TRP A 420 -12.21 6.27 20.84
N SER A 421 -13.28 5.54 21.11
CA SER A 421 -14.02 4.83 20.08
C SER A 421 -15.44 5.37 19.98
N PRO A 422 -15.94 5.72 18.77
CA PRO A 422 -17.28 6.26 18.60
C PRO A 422 -18.34 5.15 18.74
N ARG A 423 -18.67 4.83 19.98
CA ARG A 423 -19.62 3.78 20.37
C ARG A 423 -20.64 4.34 21.36
N THR A 424 -21.85 3.78 21.31
CA THR A 424 -22.86 3.94 22.36
C THR A 424 -22.93 2.66 23.19
N GLU A 425 -23.72 2.66 24.28
CA GLU A 425 -23.96 1.44 25.07
C GLU A 425 -24.49 0.26 24.24
N LYS A 426 -25.23 0.55 23.16
CA LYS A 426 -25.90 -0.44 22.32
C LYS A 426 -25.16 -0.71 21.01
N GLU A 427 -24.43 0.27 20.49
CA GLU A 427 -23.85 0.22 19.15
C GLU A 427 -22.35 0.46 19.16
N ARG A 428 -21.58 -0.41 18.49
CA ARG A 428 -20.12 -0.28 18.37
C ARG A 428 -19.66 0.64 17.24
N SER A 429 -20.56 1.44 16.68
CA SER A 429 -20.26 2.37 15.58
C SER A 429 -21.24 3.52 15.62
N VAL A 430 -20.91 4.62 14.95
CA VAL A 430 -21.79 5.80 14.84
C VAL A 430 -22.19 6.01 13.38
N HIS A 431 -23.43 6.45 13.14
CA HIS A 431 -23.86 6.89 11.80
C HIS A 431 -23.37 8.31 11.52
N LEU A 432 -22.68 8.49 10.40
CA LEU A 432 -22.25 9.80 9.92
C LEU A 432 -23.15 10.27 8.79
N ASP A 433 -23.77 11.42 8.98
CA ASP A 433 -24.51 12.15 7.94
C ASP A 433 -23.54 12.80 6.96
N THR A 434 -23.78 12.58 5.68
CA THR A 434 -22.91 13.07 4.59
C THR A 434 -23.63 13.89 3.53
N VAL A 435 -24.97 13.92 3.59
CA VAL A 435 -25.81 14.59 2.60
C VAL A 435 -26.62 15.68 3.31
N PRO A 436 -26.63 16.91 2.80
CA PRO A 436 -27.50 17.96 3.32
C PRO A 436 -28.97 17.52 3.32
N ASP A 437 -29.69 17.83 4.39
CA ASP A 437 -31.13 17.59 4.54
C ASP A 437 -31.60 16.12 4.45
N ASP A 438 -30.67 15.15 4.50
CA ASP A 438 -30.96 13.71 4.61
C ASP A 438 -30.06 13.05 5.66
N ASP A 439 -30.50 13.08 6.92
CA ASP A 439 -29.82 12.43 8.05
C ASP A 439 -29.78 10.90 7.95
N SER A 440 -30.61 10.29 7.07
CA SER A 440 -30.64 8.84 6.87
C SER A 440 -29.57 8.38 5.88
N ALA A 441 -29.17 9.25 4.95
CA ALA A 441 -28.04 9.02 4.09
C ALA A 441 -26.73 9.09 4.87
N GLY A 442 -25.76 8.26 4.48
CA GLY A 442 -24.48 8.19 5.16
C GLY A 442 -23.97 6.76 5.28
N PHE A 443 -23.06 6.57 6.24
CA PHE A 443 -22.50 5.27 6.56
C PHE A 443 -22.11 5.18 8.04
N ARG A 444 -21.96 3.94 8.54
CA ARG A 444 -21.54 3.71 9.92
C ARG A 444 -20.02 3.66 10.03
N LEU A 445 -19.47 4.42 10.98
CA LEU A 445 -18.05 4.50 11.27
C LEU A 445 -17.70 3.76 12.57
N TYR A 446 -16.62 2.98 12.52
CA TYR A 446 -15.85 2.53 13.68
C TYR A 446 -14.39 3.00 13.56
N GLY A 447 -13.78 3.37 14.68
CA GLY A 447 -12.37 3.72 14.75
C GLY A 447 -11.90 3.91 16.19
N LEU A 448 -10.63 4.30 16.30
CA LEU A 448 -9.98 4.74 17.52
C LEU A 448 -9.36 6.11 17.24
N VAL A 449 -9.72 7.09 18.06
CA VAL A 449 -9.25 8.46 18.00
C VAL A 449 -8.15 8.58 19.03
N ASP A 450 -6.94 8.90 18.58
CA ASP A 450 -5.78 8.88 19.45
C ASP A 450 -5.97 9.79 20.67
N ARG A 451 -6.43 11.03 20.47
CA ARG A 451 -6.69 11.97 21.58
C ARG A 451 -7.79 12.97 21.26
N VAL A 452 -8.60 13.28 22.26
CA VAL A 452 -9.63 14.32 22.24
C VAL A 452 -9.38 15.28 23.39
N ASP A 453 -9.30 16.58 23.08
CA ASP A 453 -9.18 17.64 24.07
C ASP A 453 -10.42 18.55 24.09
N VAL A 454 -10.76 19.08 25.26
CA VAL A 454 -11.67 20.22 25.41
C VAL A 454 -10.85 21.49 25.62
N LEU A 455 -11.24 22.58 24.97
CA LEU A 455 -10.62 23.88 25.20
C LEU A 455 -11.00 24.42 26.58
N VAL A 456 -9.98 24.71 27.40
CA VAL A 456 -10.11 25.36 28.69
C VAL A 456 -9.65 26.81 28.54
N LEU A 457 -10.62 27.72 28.47
CA LEU A 457 -10.38 29.11 28.16
C LEU A 457 -10.44 29.99 29.42
N PRO A 458 -9.57 31.01 29.55
CA PRO A 458 -9.74 32.05 30.54
C PRO A 458 -11.07 32.79 30.38
N ASP A 459 -11.64 33.29 31.49
CA ASP A 459 -12.95 33.96 31.53
C ASP A 459 -13.11 35.08 30.49
N HIS A 460 -12.06 35.84 30.20
CA HIS A 460 -12.12 36.94 29.25
C HIS A 460 -12.29 36.44 27.79
N GLN A 461 -11.61 35.35 27.40
CA GLN A 461 -11.77 34.73 26.09
C GLN A 461 -13.12 34.04 25.94
N ARG A 462 -13.58 33.35 27.01
CA ARG A 462 -14.91 32.73 27.06
C ARG A 462 -16.00 33.76 26.78
N LYS A 463 -15.96 34.93 27.44
CA LYS A 463 -16.94 36.02 27.22
C LYS A 463 -16.96 36.51 25.77
N VAL A 464 -15.80 36.65 25.14
CA VAL A 464 -15.70 37.05 23.72
C VAL A 464 -16.45 36.05 22.83
N LEU A 465 -16.26 34.75 23.06
CA LEU A 465 -16.93 33.70 22.27
C LEU A 465 -18.44 33.59 22.59
N GLU A 466 -18.86 33.90 23.81
CA GLU A 466 -20.27 33.99 24.19
C GLU A 466 -20.96 35.16 23.48
N GLU A 467 -20.33 36.34 23.44
CA GLU A 467 -20.84 37.52 22.73
C GLU A 467 -20.95 37.29 21.21
N GLN A 468 -20.06 36.47 20.65
CA GLN A 468 -20.08 36.05 19.24
C GLN A 468 -21.08 34.92 18.96
N GLY A 469 -21.69 34.33 20.00
CA GLY A 469 -22.62 33.20 19.87
C GLY A 469 -21.95 31.87 19.51
N VAL A 470 -20.62 31.76 19.65
CA VAL A 470 -19.86 30.51 19.46
C VAL A 470 -20.03 29.61 20.68
N LEU A 471 -19.93 30.19 21.88
CA LEU A 471 -20.20 29.53 23.15
C LEU A 471 -21.56 29.98 23.72
N GLY A 472 -22.19 29.10 24.50
CA GLY A 472 -23.44 29.44 25.18
C GLY A 472 -23.96 28.30 26.05
N GLU A 473 -24.94 28.61 26.89
CA GLU A 473 -25.49 27.68 27.88
C GLU A 473 -26.66 26.83 27.35
N ALA A 474 -27.13 27.09 26.13
CA ALA A 474 -28.24 26.36 25.53
C ALA A 474 -27.89 24.88 25.33
N SER A 475 -28.80 24.00 25.76
CA SER A 475 -28.69 22.54 25.56
C SER A 475 -29.52 22.09 24.36
N PHE A 476 -28.97 21.14 23.62
CA PHE A 476 -29.54 20.54 22.43
C PHE A 476 -29.51 19.00 22.53
N ASP A 477 -30.48 18.37 21.89
CA ASP A 477 -30.63 16.92 21.75
C ASP A 477 -30.17 16.39 20.39
N THR A 478 -29.88 17.31 19.46
CA THR A 478 -29.42 17.04 18.10
C THR A 478 -27.93 17.34 17.97
N PRO A 479 -27.17 16.64 17.12
CA PRO A 479 -25.77 16.97 16.84
C PRO A 479 -25.57 18.41 16.39
N TYR A 480 -24.38 18.98 16.65
CA TYR A 480 -24.06 20.32 16.13
C TYR A 480 -24.21 20.32 14.59
N PRO A 481 -24.87 21.32 13.99
CA PRO A 481 -25.24 21.30 12.57
C PRO A 481 -24.00 21.33 11.66
N LEU A 482 -23.95 20.43 10.69
CA LEU A 482 -22.93 20.42 9.64
C LEU A 482 -23.37 21.25 8.41
N HIS A 483 -24.64 21.14 8.03
CA HIS A 483 -25.21 21.76 6.82
C HIS A 483 -26.27 22.84 7.11
N GLY A 484 -26.60 23.07 8.38
CA GLY A 484 -27.65 24.00 8.81
C GLY A 484 -27.13 25.32 9.37
N GLU A 485 -28.05 26.09 9.96
CA GLU A 485 -27.73 27.35 10.63
C GLU A 485 -26.81 27.13 11.84
N ARG A 486 -25.93 28.10 12.08
CA ARG A 486 -25.00 28.05 13.21
C ARG A 486 -25.74 28.21 14.53
N ARG A 487 -25.20 27.61 15.59
CA ARG A 487 -25.67 27.78 16.96
C ARG A 487 -24.49 27.78 17.93
N SER A 488 -24.73 28.18 19.17
CA SER A 488 -23.73 28.08 20.24
C SER A 488 -23.49 26.63 20.67
N ALA A 489 -22.30 26.34 21.19
CA ALA A 489 -21.96 25.09 21.86
C ALA A 489 -21.64 25.32 23.35
N GLN A 490 -21.76 24.28 24.17
CA GLN A 490 -21.38 24.33 25.59
C GLN A 490 -19.88 24.04 25.77
N ARG A 491 -19.31 23.23 24.88
CA ARG A 491 -17.90 22.81 24.90
C ARG A 491 -17.30 22.91 23.51
N LEU A 492 -16.06 23.36 23.45
CA LEU A 492 -15.27 23.41 22.22
C LEU A 492 -14.20 22.33 22.26
N VAL A 493 -14.09 21.56 21.19
CA VAL A 493 -13.32 20.31 21.16
C VAL A 493 -12.26 20.34 20.07
N ILE A 494 -11.10 19.75 20.37
CA ILE A 494 -10.01 19.51 19.42
C ILE A 494 -9.78 18.01 19.29
N ILE A 495 -9.75 17.51 18.05
CA ILE A 495 -9.41 16.12 17.74
C ILE A 495 -7.96 16.04 17.27
N ARG A 496 -7.15 15.18 17.90
CA ARG A 496 -5.74 14.99 17.56
C ARG A 496 -5.46 13.58 17.08
N ASP A 497 -4.52 13.49 16.16
CA ASP A 497 -4.00 12.26 15.58
C ASP A 497 -2.48 12.26 15.74
N LEU A 498 -1.90 11.20 16.30
CA LEU A 498 -0.47 11.11 16.59
C LEU A 498 0.25 10.50 15.39
N LYS A 499 1.30 11.16 14.92
CA LYS A 499 2.10 10.72 13.78
C LYS A 499 3.58 10.75 14.11
N THR A 500 4.20 9.57 14.15
CA THR A 500 5.67 9.50 14.23
C THR A 500 6.31 9.93 12.91
N VAL A 501 7.28 10.84 12.98
CA VAL A 501 8.04 11.32 11.82
C VAL A 501 9.54 11.01 11.96
N GLN A 502 10.24 10.93 10.83
CA GLN A 502 11.69 10.70 10.78
C GLN A 502 12.46 12.02 10.66
N GLY A 503 13.43 12.22 11.55
CA GLY A 503 14.45 13.26 11.47
C GLY A 503 13.96 14.69 11.79
N PRO A 504 14.89 15.65 11.95
CA PRO A 504 14.62 17.05 12.28
C PRO A 504 14.43 17.93 11.04
N ASN A 505 14.03 17.37 9.90
CA ASN A 505 14.10 18.10 8.63
C ASN A 505 13.05 19.23 8.58
N SER A 506 13.48 20.44 8.96
CA SER A 506 12.67 21.66 8.99
C SER A 506 12.04 22.01 7.65
N LYS A 507 12.54 21.46 6.52
CA LYS A 507 11.92 21.64 5.20
C LYS A 507 10.61 20.88 5.05
N VAL A 508 10.39 19.81 5.83
CA VAL A 508 9.18 18.97 5.78
C VAL A 508 8.32 19.07 7.04
N ALA A 509 8.76 19.81 8.07
CA ALA A 509 7.96 20.10 9.26
C ALA A 509 6.57 20.65 8.89
N GLY A 510 5.54 20.12 9.55
CA GLY A 510 4.13 20.46 9.35
C GLY A 510 3.49 19.80 8.12
N LEU A 511 4.27 19.23 7.19
CA LEU A 511 3.69 18.59 6.00
C LEU A 511 2.96 17.28 6.33
N ARG A 512 3.32 16.57 7.41
CA ARG A 512 2.55 15.38 7.81
C ARG A 512 1.21 15.80 8.40
N HIS A 513 1.19 16.84 9.23
CA HIS A 513 -0.05 17.46 9.69
C HIS A 513 -0.94 17.90 8.50
N MET A 514 -0.40 18.62 7.52
CA MET A 514 -1.15 19.02 6.32
C MET A 514 -1.71 17.82 5.52
N ARG A 515 -0.95 16.72 5.43
CA ARG A 515 -1.45 15.48 4.80
C ARG A 515 -2.64 14.89 5.56
N CYS A 516 -2.66 14.99 6.89
CA CYS A 516 -3.80 14.54 7.70
C CYS A 516 -5.08 15.35 7.38
N LEU A 517 -4.94 16.62 7.00
CA LEU A 517 -6.07 17.48 6.63
C LEU A 517 -6.57 17.25 5.19
N PHE A 518 -5.67 17.11 4.21
CA PHE A 518 -6.04 17.10 2.79
C PHE A 518 -5.99 15.73 2.10
N GLU A 519 -5.11 14.82 2.55
CA GLU A 519 -4.93 13.50 1.93
C GLU A 519 -5.72 12.41 2.68
N ASP A 520 -5.71 12.46 4.01
CA ASP A 520 -6.29 11.44 4.91
C ASP A 520 -7.75 11.80 5.28
N LEU A 521 -8.56 10.83 5.71
CA LEU A 521 -9.97 11.06 6.08
C LEU A 521 -10.18 11.13 7.60
N GLN A 522 -9.26 10.54 8.35
CA GLN A 522 -9.39 10.23 9.77
C GLN A 522 -9.89 11.41 10.63
N LEU A 523 -9.25 12.58 10.55
CA LEU A 523 -9.59 13.73 11.40
C LEU A 523 -11.03 14.24 11.20
N ALA A 524 -11.49 14.35 9.94
CA ALA A 524 -12.85 14.81 9.66
C ALA A 524 -13.91 13.81 10.09
N LEU A 525 -13.65 12.51 9.85
CA LEU A 525 -14.54 11.43 10.26
C LEU A 525 -14.71 11.39 11.78
N TYR A 526 -13.61 11.57 12.51
CA TYR A 526 -13.61 11.58 13.97
C TYR A 526 -14.21 12.85 14.57
N ALA A 527 -13.93 14.01 13.97
CA ALA A 527 -14.58 15.26 14.34
C ALA A 527 -16.10 15.15 14.21
N ARG A 528 -16.60 14.62 13.09
CA ARG A 528 -18.04 14.44 12.93
C ARG A 528 -18.59 13.39 13.90
N ALA A 529 -17.91 12.25 14.04
CA ALA A 529 -18.31 11.20 14.98
C ALA A 529 -18.48 11.73 16.42
N TRP A 530 -17.58 12.61 16.85
CA TRP A 530 -17.67 13.26 18.16
C TRP A 530 -18.95 14.07 18.30
N GLU A 531 -19.24 14.98 17.35
CA GLU A 531 -20.45 15.82 17.37
C GLU A 531 -21.75 15.01 17.29
N ARG A 532 -21.73 13.86 16.62
CA ARG A 532 -22.89 12.96 16.55
C ARG A 532 -23.23 12.32 17.89
N LEU A 533 -22.22 12.11 18.74
CA LEU A 533 -22.38 11.52 20.07
C LEU A 533 -22.50 12.57 21.18
N HIS A 534 -22.09 13.82 20.89
CA HIS A 534 -22.09 14.94 21.83
C HIS A 534 -22.84 16.15 21.25
N PRO A 535 -24.19 16.19 21.31
CA PRO A 535 -25.03 17.27 20.79
C PRO A 535 -24.63 18.71 21.17
N ASN A 536 -24.02 18.88 22.34
CA ASN A 536 -23.64 20.17 22.92
C ASN A 536 -22.17 20.54 22.72
N ASP A 537 -21.39 19.64 22.11
CA ASP A 537 -20.00 19.89 21.77
C ASP A 537 -19.92 20.37 20.32
N ARG A 538 -18.97 21.28 20.07
CA ARG A 538 -18.54 21.67 18.73
C ARG A 538 -17.07 21.34 18.57
N VAL A 539 -16.73 20.58 17.53
CA VAL A 539 -15.33 20.42 17.18
C VAL A 539 -14.89 21.67 16.42
N VAL A 540 -13.91 22.37 16.98
CA VAL A 540 -13.38 23.65 16.46
C VAL A 540 -11.92 23.56 16.05
N GLY A 541 -11.27 22.42 16.24
CA GLY A 541 -9.90 22.21 15.81
C GLY A 541 -9.62 20.75 15.49
N VAL A 542 -8.77 20.52 14.50
CA VAL A 542 -8.24 19.20 14.20
C VAL A 542 -6.74 19.29 13.94
N GLY A 543 -5.98 18.25 14.27
CA GLY A 543 -4.60 18.23 13.79
C GLY A 543 -3.79 16.98 14.09
N GLY A 544 -2.80 16.76 13.23
CA GLY A 544 -1.73 15.80 13.45
C GLY A 544 -0.65 16.34 14.40
N SER A 545 -0.28 15.54 15.40
CA SER A 545 0.91 15.73 16.22
C SER A 545 2.10 15.05 15.55
N GLU A 546 3.15 15.80 15.20
CA GLU A 546 4.36 15.25 14.60
C GLU A 546 5.36 14.89 15.70
N VAL A 547 5.50 13.60 16.02
CA VAL A 547 6.42 13.09 17.05
C VAL A 547 7.73 12.65 16.41
N GLY A 548 8.69 13.58 16.35
CA GLY A 548 9.97 13.45 15.65
C GLY A 548 11.17 13.52 16.57
N GLU A 549 12.22 14.21 16.11
CA GLU A 549 13.27 14.73 17.00
C GLU A 549 12.76 15.91 17.84
N PHE A 550 11.78 16.63 17.31
CA PHE A 550 10.96 17.57 18.06
C PHE A 550 9.51 17.07 17.99
N THR A 551 8.74 17.37 19.03
CA THR A 551 7.29 17.13 19.03
C THR A 551 6.59 18.46 18.81
N THR A 552 5.67 18.48 17.84
CA THR A 552 4.83 19.65 17.58
C THR A 552 3.39 19.20 17.40
N HIS A 553 2.51 19.72 18.25
CA HIS A 553 1.07 19.52 18.11
C HIS A 553 0.52 20.64 17.23
N TYR A 554 0.22 20.36 15.98
CA TYR A 554 -0.42 21.32 15.08
C TYR A 554 -1.94 21.25 15.24
N VAL A 555 -2.62 22.39 15.07
CA VAL A 555 -4.09 22.47 15.08
C VAL A 555 -4.55 23.44 13.99
N GLU A 556 -5.31 22.92 13.02
CA GLU A 556 -6.09 23.78 12.13
C GLU A 556 -7.35 24.20 12.86
N LEU A 557 -7.44 25.50 13.16
CA LEU A 557 -8.48 26.08 14.00
C LEU A 557 -9.64 26.62 13.14
N ASP A 558 -10.86 26.45 13.61
CA ASP A 558 -12.04 27.05 13.00
C ASP A 558 -11.93 28.58 13.05
N SER A 559 -12.17 29.24 11.91
CA SER A 559 -12.05 30.69 11.76
C SER A 559 -12.98 31.49 12.68
N ASP A 560 -14.02 30.85 13.22
CA ASP A 560 -14.89 31.46 14.23
C ASP A 560 -14.14 31.77 15.55
N LEU A 561 -12.95 31.19 15.78
CA LEU A 561 -12.12 31.43 16.98
C LEU A 561 -10.97 32.42 16.71
N VAL A 562 -10.92 33.07 15.55
CA VAL A 562 -9.83 34.00 15.17
C VAL A 562 -9.63 35.13 16.17
N SER A 563 -10.68 35.56 16.89
CA SER A 563 -10.59 36.64 17.87
C SER A 563 -9.79 36.28 19.13
N ILE A 564 -9.53 34.99 19.37
CA ILE A 564 -8.78 34.51 20.54
C ILE A 564 -7.51 33.73 20.14
N SER A 565 -7.22 33.58 18.85
CA SER A 565 -6.18 32.66 18.37
C SER A 565 -4.76 33.07 18.77
N GLU A 566 -4.47 34.36 18.91
CA GLU A 566 -3.12 34.85 19.26
C GLU A 566 -2.67 34.41 20.67
N ASP A 567 -3.62 34.30 21.60
CA ASP A 567 -3.37 33.95 23.00
C ASP A 567 -3.68 32.46 23.32
N LEU A 568 -4.05 31.68 22.30
CA LEU A 568 -4.49 30.29 22.48
C LEU A 568 -3.32 29.30 22.43
N GLU A 569 -2.78 28.97 23.60
CA GLU A 569 -1.82 27.87 23.82
C GLU A 569 -2.44 26.45 23.69
N ALA A 570 -2.93 26.09 22.50
CA ALA A 570 -3.48 24.77 22.17
C ALA A 570 -2.60 23.98 21.15
N GLY A 571 -1.37 24.43 20.92
CA GLY A 571 -0.44 23.90 19.93
C GLY A 571 -0.05 24.97 18.89
N GLU A 572 0.62 24.55 17.82
CA GLU A 572 0.91 25.41 16.68
C GLU A 572 -0.33 25.55 15.81
N LEU A 573 -0.95 26.73 15.84
CA LEU A 573 -2.19 26.99 15.12
C LEU A 573 -1.93 27.22 13.63
N THR A 574 -2.79 26.63 12.80
CA THR A 574 -2.82 26.84 11.35
C THR A 574 -4.19 27.39 10.93
N ASP A 575 -4.19 28.12 9.81
CA ASP A 575 -5.38 28.71 9.16
C ASP A 575 -5.24 28.54 7.63
N VAL A 576 -5.14 27.28 7.19
CA VAL A 576 -5.01 26.94 5.78
C VAL A 576 -6.38 26.77 5.11
N PHE A 577 -7.43 26.41 5.85
CA PHE A 577 -8.74 26.12 5.26
C PHE A 577 -9.37 27.34 4.59
N ARG A 578 -9.14 28.56 5.08
CA ARG A 578 -9.65 29.79 4.45
C ARG A 578 -9.23 29.98 3.00
N LEU A 579 -8.09 29.39 2.60
CA LEU A 579 -7.56 29.50 1.23
C LEU A 579 -8.09 28.39 0.32
N HIS A 580 -8.68 27.33 0.86
CA HIS A 580 -9.00 26.11 0.10
C HIS A 580 -10.47 25.67 0.21
N PHE A 581 -11.26 26.24 1.13
CA PHE A 581 -12.68 25.90 1.31
C PHE A 581 -13.56 27.15 1.48
N PRO A 582 -14.76 27.17 0.88
CA PRO A 582 -15.68 28.30 1.03
C PRO A 582 -16.28 28.38 2.43
N ALA A 583 -16.59 29.60 2.85
CA ALA A 583 -17.33 29.90 4.08
C ALA A 583 -18.86 29.74 3.90
N GLU A 584 -19.27 28.72 3.16
CA GLU A 584 -20.68 28.37 2.92
C GLU A 584 -20.88 26.85 2.84
N THR A 585 -22.05 26.40 3.31
CA THR A 585 -22.47 25.00 3.23
C THR A 585 -22.70 24.60 1.76
N GLN A 586 -22.90 23.31 1.51
CA GLN A 586 -23.27 22.82 0.17
C GLN A 586 -24.61 23.37 -0.32
N THR A 587 -25.43 23.90 0.58
CA THR A 587 -26.74 24.52 0.31
C THR A 587 -26.68 26.06 0.24
N GLY A 588 -25.50 26.67 0.40
CA GLY A 588 -25.31 28.12 0.31
C GLY A 588 -25.56 28.89 1.62
N VAL A 589 -25.67 28.20 2.76
CA VAL A 589 -25.82 28.82 4.09
C VAL A 589 -24.45 29.24 4.62
N ALA A 590 -24.33 30.42 5.23
CA ALA A 590 -23.06 30.91 5.76
C ALA A 590 -22.50 30.00 6.87
N THR A 591 -21.26 29.53 6.70
CA THR A 591 -20.56 28.63 7.64
C THR A 591 -19.06 28.94 7.66
N SER A 592 -18.23 28.21 8.39
CA SER A 592 -16.78 28.41 8.33
C SER A 592 -16.11 27.47 7.32
N PRO A 593 -14.93 27.84 6.77
CA PRO A 593 -14.13 26.96 5.92
C PRO A 593 -13.84 25.60 6.58
N PHE A 594 -13.70 25.56 7.91
CA PHE A 594 -13.52 24.33 8.69
C PHE A 594 -14.74 23.39 8.58
N ARG A 595 -15.96 23.91 8.74
CA ARG A 595 -17.18 23.11 8.57
C ARG A 595 -17.31 22.62 7.13
N ARG A 596 -16.98 23.47 6.16
CA ARG A 596 -17.01 23.09 4.75
C ARG A 596 -15.98 22.00 4.44
N TRP A 597 -14.76 22.10 4.97
CA TRP A 597 -13.75 21.04 4.88
C TRP A 597 -14.29 19.72 5.41
N MET A 598 -14.87 19.71 6.62
CA MET A 598 -15.42 18.50 7.23
C MET A 598 -16.49 17.86 6.34
N ALA A 599 -17.41 18.65 5.80
CA ALA A 599 -18.43 18.20 4.85
C ALA A 599 -17.83 17.60 3.56
N GLU A 600 -16.81 18.24 2.98
CA GLU A 600 -16.14 17.73 1.79
C GLU A 600 -15.41 16.40 2.05
N ARG A 601 -14.75 16.25 3.20
CA ARG A 601 -14.12 14.97 3.58
C ARG A 601 -15.16 13.86 3.79
N LEU A 602 -16.31 14.17 4.38
CA LEU A 602 -17.43 13.23 4.52
C LEU A 602 -18.01 12.83 3.16
N ALA A 603 -18.16 13.77 2.24
CA ALA A 603 -18.60 13.49 0.87
C ALA A 603 -17.60 12.57 0.13
N VAL A 604 -16.28 12.77 0.33
CA VAL A 604 -15.24 11.87 -0.20
C VAL A 604 -15.40 10.45 0.36
N ALA A 605 -15.62 10.32 1.67
CA ALA A 605 -15.87 9.03 2.30
C ALA A 605 -17.15 8.35 1.78
N GLN A 606 -18.25 9.11 1.61
CA GLN A 606 -19.48 8.57 1.02
C GLN A 606 -19.26 8.08 -0.41
N ARG A 607 -18.46 8.78 -1.23
CA ARG A 607 -18.12 8.30 -2.58
C ARG A 607 -17.39 6.97 -2.54
N VAL A 608 -16.52 6.72 -1.56
CA VAL A 608 -15.89 5.39 -1.37
C VAL A 608 -16.94 4.32 -1.10
N VAL A 609 -17.87 4.58 -0.17
CA VAL A 609 -18.93 3.64 0.18
C VAL A 609 -19.80 3.32 -1.05
N ASN A 610 -20.16 4.35 -1.83
CA ASN A 610 -20.92 4.18 -3.05
C ASN A 610 -20.15 3.40 -4.12
N THR A 611 -18.87 3.73 -4.37
CA THR A 611 -18.00 3.00 -5.31
C THR A 611 -17.93 1.51 -4.96
N ALA A 612 -17.77 1.16 -3.67
CA ALA A 612 -17.79 -0.23 -3.23
C ALA A 612 -19.18 -0.87 -3.40
N GLY A 613 -20.25 -0.18 -2.98
CA GLY A 613 -21.63 -0.64 -3.10
C GLY A 613 -22.08 -0.86 -4.54
N GLU A 614 -21.52 -0.12 -5.51
CA GLU A 614 -21.75 -0.29 -6.94
C GLU A 614 -20.88 -1.40 -7.57
N GLY A 615 -19.96 -1.98 -6.80
CA GLY A 615 -19.07 -3.05 -7.27
C GLY A 615 -17.93 -2.55 -8.14
N TYR A 616 -17.50 -1.29 -7.96
CA TYR A 616 -16.42 -0.69 -8.73
C TYR A 616 -15.07 -0.84 -8.01
N VAL A 617 -14.20 -1.63 -8.59
CA VAL A 617 -12.85 -2.01 -8.12
C VAL A 617 -11.79 -1.67 -9.16
N ASN A 618 -12.00 -0.59 -9.91
CA ASN A 618 -11.06 -0.12 -10.91
C ASN A 618 -9.69 0.24 -10.29
N PRO A 619 -8.59 0.06 -11.03
CA PRO A 619 -7.27 0.41 -10.54
C PRO A 619 -7.10 1.93 -10.65
N THR A 620 -6.35 2.50 -9.73
CA THR A 620 -5.92 3.91 -9.78
C THR A 620 -4.41 3.95 -10.00
N PRO A 621 -3.90 3.86 -11.24
CA PRO A 621 -2.47 3.92 -11.50
C PRO A 621 -1.81 5.16 -10.88
N GLY A 622 -0.63 5.02 -10.28
CA GLY A 622 0.12 6.14 -9.74
C GLY A 622 1.45 5.73 -9.12
N ALA A 623 2.18 6.68 -8.56
CA ALA A 623 3.48 6.41 -7.93
C ALA A 623 3.42 5.36 -6.80
N HIS A 624 2.26 5.19 -6.17
CA HIS A 624 2.05 4.19 -5.12
C HIS A 624 2.00 2.74 -5.64
N CYS A 625 1.93 2.53 -6.95
CA CYS A 625 1.90 1.19 -7.55
C CYS A 625 3.25 0.45 -7.39
N SER A 626 4.38 1.17 -7.39
CA SER A 626 5.73 0.58 -7.30
C SER A 626 5.98 -0.20 -6.00
N PHE A 627 5.28 0.13 -4.92
CA PHE A 627 5.34 -0.55 -3.62
C PHE A 627 4.00 -1.21 -3.26
N CYS A 628 3.18 -1.49 -4.28
CA CYS A 628 1.88 -2.09 -4.06
C CYS A 628 2.06 -3.58 -3.76
N THR A 629 1.42 -4.06 -2.70
CA THR A 629 1.46 -5.47 -2.28
C THR A 629 0.81 -6.44 -3.27
N ILE A 630 0.11 -5.92 -4.28
CA ILE A 630 -0.47 -6.72 -5.38
C ILE A 630 0.21 -6.38 -6.72
N ALA A 631 1.42 -5.79 -6.68
CA ALA A 631 2.13 -5.35 -7.88
C ALA A 631 2.38 -6.52 -8.85
N HIS A 632 2.65 -7.73 -8.34
CA HIS A 632 2.89 -8.92 -9.14
C HIS A 632 1.65 -9.44 -9.87
N SER A 633 0.45 -9.17 -9.33
CA SER A 633 -0.82 -9.65 -9.86
C SER A 633 -1.65 -8.55 -10.56
N CYS A 634 -1.18 -7.31 -10.54
CA CYS A 634 -1.87 -6.16 -11.14
C CYS A 634 -1.15 -5.66 -12.39
N ALA A 635 -1.80 -5.78 -13.56
CA ALA A 635 -1.26 -5.35 -14.86
C ALA A 635 -0.99 -3.83 -14.98
N VAL A 636 -1.46 -3.03 -14.02
CA VAL A 636 -1.29 -1.58 -13.97
C VAL A 636 -0.06 -1.16 -13.16
N SER A 637 0.55 -2.11 -12.44
CA SER A 637 1.80 -1.86 -11.75
C SER A 637 2.95 -1.82 -12.76
N GLU A 638 3.70 -0.72 -12.78
CA GLU A 638 5.03 -0.67 -13.41
C GLU A 638 6.03 -1.40 -12.49
N PHE A 639 5.84 -2.71 -12.29
CA PHE A 639 6.84 -3.51 -11.60
C PHE A 639 8.03 -3.69 -12.54
N THR A 640 9.08 -2.89 -12.34
CA THR A 640 10.34 -2.99 -13.12
C THR A 640 11.29 -4.07 -12.59
N GLY A 641 10.90 -4.88 -11.61
CA GLY A 641 11.80 -5.86 -11.01
C GLY A 641 13.02 -5.20 -10.39
N GLY A 642 12.82 -4.43 -9.32
CA GLY A 642 13.93 -4.16 -8.41
C GLY A 642 14.22 -5.45 -7.66
N ASP A 643 15.47 -5.93 -7.74
CA ASP A 643 15.97 -7.10 -7.03
C ASP A 643 15.55 -7.08 -5.55
N PHE A 644 15.04 -8.21 -5.07
CA PHE A 644 14.94 -8.51 -3.65
C PHE A 644 16.33 -8.69 -3.04
#